data_AF-A0AA90UWG8-F1
#
_entry.id   AF-A0AA90UWG8-F1
#
_cell.length_a   1.000
_cell.length_b   1.000
_cell.length_c   1.000
_cell.angle_alpha   90.00
_cell.angle_beta   90.00
_cell.angle_gamma   90.00
#
_symmetry.space_group_name_H-M   'P 1'
#
loop_
_entity.id
_entity.type
_entity.pdbx_description
1 polymer ?
#
loop_
_entity_poly.entity_id
_entity_poly.type
_entity_poly.pdbx_seq_one_letter_code
_entity_poly.pdbx_strand_id
1 'polypeptide(L)'
;MSCYLIKVENGHKVARSITSEEEYKQLRGSNEQKANLRLARAGNDAAKRRLVQFNYSGHYPQGVVKGMKLPSGAFGFDMDEPEAFAKAAKLLLKEPDKYGLLMLERSARQGGHAVFEREKGKTILENQVRIATMLKCEMDTSAHDINRVYFTTTSDDEDLLFLSPRLFKDEYDEAAVAAEGKVLEERERYGQEELPEGAHKANKHFMPWKEEFKKDSQGSFKSQELENSRISSSSAASSPAGSSASSSASQDNYLGIPYGEIIKKWWQMYNDGQEPMRSNRNTLTFELAVNLRHICGFDRNLLAQIIPCYDGFPEQEKMACIKSALGEKLTQMPKRLKDVLAALRQEKLKQATLKGITLKENEKLINALDEANAQDELFYFKALPKLPQGVRDSVHAVGPPLALPVITAICPVIGMLATGVKISIHGKMNSLNLISYIAGDFASGKGSIDPVINVWTSEVKAMDKMYQQKEDEWRAKKRAAKNKKEQPEEPKLPVRCLTLNNTVANLAERLANTEGKHAFSFTPEADTVAQKWKSAMSDFSVMLRQAYDGTSYEREARSADAVNVHIDRLLWNVVMCGTPDALYRVVNNYTDGFQSRIVVARTPDNTFTPLTDNLFVLTPRQQSNILQIAHLLPMMAGEVELPKLEAKGREWLEQIRLETMKDDDKVKARQRFRICPTTMRMMACIMLCKVAESLIQKLGAEEAETRLKENPLLWKEMIVKMQTPSMLSAFDVLANYQLENALYFFRSRIEAAFSSKDYCGQAPADRIRRGRNDTIFERLDVTFTFEQAQQQSVAIKGANVTHEAVRQMLKNWKRQGLINILPDSRYQKVASTV
;
A
#
# COMPACT_ATOMS: atom_id res chain seq x y z
N MET A 1 -35.39 16.33 2.90
CA MET A 1 -34.89 15.16 3.63
C MET A 1 -35.04 13.97 2.75
N SER A 2 -33.94 13.27 2.57
CA SER A 2 -33.71 12.39 1.44
C SER A 2 -33.30 11.01 1.92
N CYS A 3 -34.01 9.99 1.46
CA CYS A 3 -33.72 8.58 1.72
C CYS A 3 -33.40 7.92 0.38
N TYR A 4 -32.23 7.29 0.28
CA TYR A 4 -31.79 6.67 -0.97
C TYR A 4 -31.55 5.18 -0.81
N LEU A 5 -32.25 4.37 -1.61
CA LEU A 5 -31.97 2.96 -1.78
C LEU A 5 -30.69 2.79 -2.59
N ILE A 6 -29.71 2.09 -2.01
CA ILE A 6 -28.43 1.80 -2.67
C ILE A 6 -28.46 0.40 -3.28
N LYS A 7 -28.17 0.32 -4.58
CA LYS A 7 -28.03 -0.94 -5.33
C LYS A 7 -26.68 -1.00 -6.02
N VAL A 8 -26.24 -2.21 -6.37
CA VAL A 8 -25.07 -2.43 -7.21
C VAL A 8 -25.53 -2.83 -8.60
N GLU A 9 -25.28 -1.98 -9.59
CA GLU A 9 -25.59 -2.22 -11.00
C GLU A 9 -24.29 -2.19 -11.82
N ASN A 10 -24.02 -3.23 -12.60
CA ASN A 10 -22.80 -3.37 -13.41
C ASN A 10 -21.49 -3.14 -12.62
N GLY A 11 -21.46 -3.52 -11.34
CA GLY A 11 -20.30 -3.32 -10.46
C GLY A 11 -20.17 -1.93 -9.84
N HIS A 12 -21.14 -1.03 -10.03
CA HIS A 12 -21.16 0.32 -9.47
C HIS A 12 -22.32 0.53 -8.50
N LYS A 13 -22.10 1.27 -7.41
CA LYS A 13 -23.17 1.67 -6.49
C LYS A 13 -24.00 2.81 -7.09
N VAL A 14 -25.30 2.58 -7.21
CA VAL A 14 -26.30 3.57 -7.66
C VAL A 14 -27.29 3.85 -6.53
N ALA A 15 -27.74 5.10 -6.46
CA ALA A 15 -28.70 5.60 -5.48
C ALA A 15 -30.04 5.89 -6.15
N ARG A 16 -31.13 5.39 -5.57
CA ARG A 16 -32.50 5.67 -6.01
C ARG A 16 -33.28 6.30 -4.88
N SER A 17 -33.87 7.47 -5.13
CA SER A 17 -34.66 8.19 -4.12
C SER A 17 -35.90 7.38 -3.72
N ILE A 18 -36.22 7.42 -2.43
CA ILE A 18 -37.45 6.90 -1.81
C ILE A 18 -38.26 8.08 -1.31
N THR A 19 -39.46 8.25 -1.87
CA THR A 19 -40.27 9.46 -1.65
C THR A 19 -41.51 9.21 -0.80
N SER A 20 -41.76 7.97 -0.37
CA SER A 20 -42.90 7.64 0.49
C SER A 20 -42.57 6.61 1.56
N GLU A 21 -43.33 6.66 2.65
CA GLU A 21 -43.21 5.73 3.77
C GLU A 21 -43.66 4.31 3.37
N GLU A 22 -44.68 4.19 2.53
CA GLU A 22 -45.21 2.92 2.05
C GLU A 22 -44.16 2.16 1.26
N GLU A 23 -43.46 2.84 0.35
CA GLU A 23 -42.38 2.23 -0.45
C GLU A 23 -41.22 1.77 0.45
N TYR A 24 -40.84 2.62 1.42
CA TYR A 24 -39.79 2.30 2.38
C TYR A 24 -40.11 1.04 3.19
N LYS A 25 -41.35 0.94 3.70
CA LYS A 25 -41.82 -0.25 4.43
C LYS A 25 -41.93 -1.47 3.52
N GLN A 26 -42.40 -1.32 2.29
CA GLN A 26 -42.54 -2.44 1.35
C GLN A 26 -41.19 -3.09 1.01
N LEU A 27 -40.14 -2.28 0.77
CA LEU A 27 -38.79 -2.79 0.51
C LEU A 27 -38.25 -3.59 1.71
N ARG A 28 -38.49 -3.09 2.92
CA ARG A 28 -38.08 -3.72 4.18
C ARG A 28 -38.93 -4.94 4.56
N GLY A 29 -40.18 -4.99 4.11
CA GLY A 29 -41.14 -6.06 4.40
C GLY A 29 -41.04 -7.26 3.47
N SER A 30 -40.18 -7.23 2.45
CA SER A 30 -40.06 -8.31 1.46
C SER A 30 -39.67 -9.66 2.08
N ASN A 31 -40.16 -10.76 1.50
CA ASN A 31 -39.84 -12.12 1.97
C ASN A 31 -38.32 -12.39 1.97
N GLU A 32 -37.61 -11.87 0.96
CA GLU A 32 -36.15 -11.97 0.85
C GLU A 32 -35.45 -11.22 1.99
N GLN A 33 -35.91 -10.01 2.32
CA GLN A 33 -35.36 -9.23 3.43
C GLN A 33 -35.59 -9.93 4.78
N LYS A 34 -36.79 -10.48 5.01
CA LYS A 34 -37.12 -11.26 6.21
C LYS A 34 -36.22 -12.51 6.34
N ALA A 35 -36.02 -13.24 5.25
CA ALA A 35 -35.16 -14.42 5.22
C ALA A 35 -33.68 -14.06 5.46
N ASN A 36 -33.17 -13.03 4.78
CA ASN A 36 -31.80 -12.55 4.95
C ASN A 36 -31.56 -12.04 6.37
N LEU A 37 -32.53 -11.35 6.99
CA LEU A 37 -32.41 -10.86 8.36
C LEU A 37 -32.33 -12.01 9.36
N ARG A 38 -33.17 -13.05 9.21
CA ARG A 38 -33.11 -14.25 10.06
C ARG A 38 -31.73 -14.92 9.99
N LEU A 39 -31.17 -15.05 8.79
CA LEU A 39 -29.83 -15.61 8.59
C LEU A 39 -28.73 -14.69 9.13
N ALA A 40 -28.87 -13.38 8.97
CA ALA A 40 -27.92 -12.39 9.49
C ALA A 40 -27.86 -12.40 11.02
N ARG A 41 -29.02 -12.52 11.68
CA ARG A 41 -29.15 -12.70 13.14
C ARG A 41 -28.53 -14.00 13.61
N ALA A 42 -28.60 -15.06 12.81
CA ALA A 42 -27.92 -16.34 13.06
C ALA A 42 -26.40 -16.32 12.76
N GLY A 43 -25.82 -15.16 12.43
CA GLY A 43 -24.38 -14.99 12.21
C GLY A 43 -23.90 -15.08 10.76
N ASN A 44 -24.79 -15.18 9.77
CA ASN A 44 -24.40 -15.25 8.36
C ASN A 44 -24.04 -13.87 7.77
N ASP A 45 -22.74 -13.58 7.61
CA ASP A 45 -22.25 -12.32 7.03
C ASP A 45 -22.69 -12.08 5.58
N ALA A 46 -22.84 -13.15 4.78
CA ALA A 46 -23.26 -13.02 3.38
C ALA A 46 -24.73 -12.59 3.28
N ALA A 47 -25.59 -13.11 4.17
CA ALA A 47 -26.97 -12.69 4.29
C ALA A 47 -27.08 -11.23 4.77
N LYS A 48 -26.24 -10.81 5.73
CA LYS A 48 -26.17 -9.40 6.17
C LYS A 48 -25.85 -8.45 5.02
N ARG A 49 -24.91 -8.81 4.14
CA ARG A 49 -24.54 -8.01 2.95
C ARG A 49 -25.64 -7.94 1.89
N ARG A 50 -26.61 -8.85 1.92
CA ARG A 50 -27.79 -8.88 1.03
C ARG A 50 -28.99 -8.13 1.61
N LEU A 51 -28.90 -7.63 2.86
CA LEU A 51 -29.95 -6.78 3.41
C LEU A 51 -30.06 -5.51 2.58
N VAL A 52 -31.29 -4.96 2.54
CA VAL A 52 -31.57 -3.66 1.93
C VAL A 52 -30.63 -2.61 2.52
N GLN A 53 -30.07 -1.78 1.65
CA GLN A 53 -29.10 -0.74 2.00
C GLN A 53 -29.69 0.64 1.71
N PHE A 54 -29.68 1.50 2.72
CA PHE A 54 -30.08 2.90 2.58
C PHE A 54 -28.93 3.84 2.89
N ASN A 55 -28.92 4.99 2.24
CA ASN A 55 -28.12 6.15 2.64
C ASN A 55 -29.05 7.30 3.00
N TYR A 56 -28.72 7.97 4.11
CA TYR A 56 -29.49 9.09 4.64
C TYR A 56 -28.71 10.40 4.67
N SER A 57 -27.37 10.34 4.58
CA SER A 57 -26.46 11.47 4.81
C SER A 57 -26.10 12.24 3.55
N GLY A 58 -26.21 11.62 2.36
CA GLY A 58 -25.90 12.22 1.07
C GLY A 58 -27.14 12.47 0.20
N HIS A 59 -26.98 13.36 -0.78
CA HIS A 59 -27.95 13.64 -1.82
C HIS A 59 -27.37 13.31 -3.21
N TYR A 60 -28.15 12.61 -4.06
CA TYR A 60 -27.68 12.02 -5.31
C TYR A 60 -28.62 12.34 -6.49
N PRO A 61 -28.55 13.56 -7.07
CA PRO A 61 -29.48 13.99 -8.11
C PRO A 61 -29.31 13.19 -9.42
N GLN A 62 -28.11 12.67 -9.67
CA GLN A 62 -27.77 11.86 -10.85
C GLN A 62 -27.75 10.35 -10.56
N GLY A 63 -28.14 9.93 -9.35
CA GLY A 63 -28.13 8.52 -8.92
C GLY A 63 -26.75 7.87 -8.81
N VAL A 64 -25.65 8.61 -8.98
CA VAL A 64 -24.27 8.11 -8.84
C VAL A 64 -23.79 8.35 -7.42
N VAL A 65 -23.36 7.30 -6.71
CA VAL A 65 -22.87 7.43 -5.32
C VAL A 65 -21.40 7.86 -5.27
N LYS A 66 -20.57 7.33 -6.17
CA LYS A 66 -19.11 7.50 -6.11
C LYS A 66 -18.71 8.96 -6.34
N GLY A 67 -18.06 9.56 -5.35
CA GLY A 67 -17.50 10.91 -5.46
C GLY A 67 -18.48 12.05 -5.16
N MET A 68 -19.74 11.73 -4.84
CA MET A 68 -20.71 12.73 -4.41
C MET A 68 -20.45 13.15 -2.97
N LYS A 69 -20.60 14.46 -2.72
CA LYS A 69 -20.40 15.09 -1.40
C LYS A 69 -21.52 16.07 -1.04
N LEU A 70 -22.67 15.97 -1.70
CA LEU A 70 -23.80 16.86 -1.42
C LEU A 70 -24.50 16.40 -0.13
N PRO A 71 -24.59 17.24 0.91
CA PRO A 71 -25.21 16.84 2.16
C PRO A 71 -26.73 16.77 2.05
N SER A 72 -27.29 15.73 2.66
CA SER A 72 -28.72 15.58 2.91
C SER A 72 -29.19 16.49 4.05
N GLY A 73 -30.50 16.64 4.24
CA GLY A 73 -31.08 17.24 5.45
C GLY A 73 -31.10 16.32 6.67
N ALA A 74 -30.64 15.07 6.52
CA ALA A 74 -30.58 14.06 7.57
C ALA A 74 -29.19 13.42 7.62
N PHE A 75 -28.90 12.69 8.70
CA PHE A 75 -27.70 11.85 8.81
C PHE A 75 -27.98 10.59 9.64
N GLY A 76 -27.26 9.52 9.35
CA GLY A 76 -27.33 8.28 10.12
C GLY A 76 -26.37 8.26 11.31
N PHE A 77 -26.75 7.54 12.37
CA PHE A 77 -26.02 7.38 13.61
C PHE A 77 -26.09 5.92 14.10
N ASP A 78 -24.93 5.30 14.27
CA ASP A 78 -24.80 3.90 14.73
C ASP A 78 -24.65 3.85 16.26
N MET A 79 -25.40 2.98 16.92
CA MET A 79 -25.27 2.67 18.34
C MET A 79 -24.96 1.18 18.49
N ASP A 80 -23.69 0.83 18.65
CA ASP A 80 -23.23 -0.56 18.64
C ASP A 80 -23.48 -1.32 19.95
N GLU A 81 -23.54 -0.63 21.08
CA GLU A 81 -23.69 -1.23 22.41
C GLU A 81 -25.17 -1.47 22.75
N PRO A 82 -25.60 -2.72 23.04
CA PRO A 82 -27.00 -3.05 23.33
C PRO A 82 -27.61 -2.27 24.50
N GLU A 83 -26.86 -2.10 25.58
CA GLU A 83 -27.34 -1.42 26.79
C GLU A 83 -27.48 0.09 26.56
N ALA A 84 -26.50 0.71 25.92
CA ALA A 84 -26.57 2.11 25.52
C ALA A 84 -27.70 2.35 24.52
N PHE A 85 -27.90 1.46 23.53
CA PHE A 85 -29.02 1.54 22.60
C PHE A 85 -30.35 1.43 23.33
N ALA A 86 -30.53 0.48 24.23
CA ALA A 86 -31.79 0.33 24.97
C ALA A 86 -32.12 1.59 25.80
N LYS A 87 -31.11 2.24 26.38
CA LYS A 87 -31.25 3.48 27.14
C LYS A 87 -31.53 4.69 26.23
N ALA A 88 -30.79 4.81 25.12
CA ALA A 88 -30.97 5.86 24.13
C ALA A 88 -32.34 5.75 23.44
N ALA A 89 -32.77 4.55 23.03
CA ALA A 89 -34.06 4.31 22.41
C ALA A 89 -35.23 4.77 23.31
N LYS A 90 -35.17 4.50 24.63
CA LYS A 90 -36.17 5.01 25.59
C LYS A 90 -36.22 6.55 25.64
N LEU A 91 -35.06 7.22 25.61
CA LEU A 91 -34.99 8.68 25.62
C LEU A 91 -35.49 9.28 24.30
N LEU A 92 -35.08 8.68 23.18
CA LEU A 92 -35.43 9.09 21.82
C LEU A 92 -36.93 8.96 21.55
N LEU A 93 -37.56 7.87 22.00
CA LEU A 93 -39.00 7.66 21.84
C LEU A 93 -39.83 8.55 22.77
N LYS A 94 -39.27 9.01 23.89
CA LYS A 94 -39.96 9.92 24.82
C LYS A 94 -40.03 11.36 24.29
N GLU A 95 -38.96 11.83 23.66
CA GLU A 95 -38.85 13.21 23.17
C GLU A 95 -38.27 13.25 21.74
N PRO A 96 -38.93 12.65 20.73
CA PRO A 96 -38.37 12.50 19.38
C PRO A 96 -38.01 13.84 18.73
N ASP A 97 -38.85 14.87 18.92
CA ASP A 97 -38.63 16.20 18.33
C ASP A 97 -37.41 16.91 18.91
N LYS A 98 -37.07 16.68 20.19
CA LYS A 98 -35.90 17.30 20.86
C LYS A 98 -34.58 16.91 20.21
N TYR A 99 -34.49 15.68 19.71
CA TYR A 99 -33.29 15.17 19.07
C TYR A 99 -33.35 15.28 17.53
N GLY A 100 -34.50 15.71 16.99
CA GLY A 100 -34.75 15.68 15.54
C GLY A 100 -34.80 14.26 14.99
N LEU A 101 -35.35 13.29 15.74
CA LEU A 101 -35.39 11.89 15.35
C LEU A 101 -36.30 11.69 14.11
N LEU A 102 -35.81 10.97 13.11
CA LEU A 102 -36.51 10.66 11.87
C LEU A 102 -36.75 9.17 11.68
N MET A 103 -35.83 8.32 12.14
CA MET A 103 -35.95 6.87 12.08
C MET A 103 -35.18 6.25 13.25
N LEU A 104 -35.73 5.19 13.85
CA LEU A 104 -35.04 4.38 14.86
C LEU A 104 -35.32 2.91 14.58
N GLU A 105 -34.26 2.10 14.49
CA GLU A 105 -34.39 0.66 14.28
C GLU A 105 -33.38 -0.14 15.09
N ARG A 106 -33.72 -1.40 15.34
CA ARG A 106 -32.76 -2.38 15.85
C ARG A 106 -31.84 -2.84 14.73
N SER A 107 -30.58 -3.05 15.05
CA SER A 107 -29.59 -3.62 14.13
C SER A 107 -29.84 -5.12 13.93
N ALA A 108 -29.32 -5.67 12.84
CA ALA A 108 -29.39 -7.10 12.55
C ALA A 108 -28.61 -7.98 13.55
N ARG A 109 -27.69 -7.42 14.35
CA ARG A 109 -26.90 -8.18 15.34
C ARG A 109 -27.09 -7.66 16.76
N GLN A 110 -26.58 -6.46 17.01
CA GLN A 110 -26.55 -5.86 18.33
C GLN A 110 -26.63 -4.34 18.17
N GLY A 111 -27.24 -3.66 19.16
CA GLY A 111 -27.45 -2.23 19.11
C GLY A 111 -28.56 -1.80 18.14
N GLY A 112 -28.41 -0.64 17.51
CA GLY A 112 -29.38 -0.11 16.54
C GLY A 112 -28.88 1.10 15.75
N HIS A 113 -29.69 1.51 14.79
CA HIS A 113 -29.42 2.66 13.93
C HIS A 113 -30.50 3.72 14.18
N ALA A 114 -30.08 4.98 14.21
CA ALA A 114 -30.99 6.12 14.22
C ALA A 114 -30.65 7.07 13.07
N VAL A 115 -31.67 7.75 12.55
CA VAL A 115 -31.52 8.83 11.59
C VAL A 115 -32.06 10.09 12.23
N PHE A 116 -31.28 11.16 12.16
CA PHE A 116 -31.60 12.45 12.76
C PHE A 116 -31.60 13.55 11.70
N GLU A 117 -32.34 14.60 11.98
CA GLU A 117 -32.26 15.86 11.24
C GLU A 117 -30.87 16.50 11.43
N ARG A 118 -30.25 16.85 10.32
CA ARG A 118 -28.93 17.48 10.29
C ARG A 118 -29.09 18.97 10.59
N GLU A 119 -28.25 19.48 11.48
CA GLU A 119 -28.10 20.91 11.69
C GLU A 119 -27.36 21.52 10.49
N LYS A 120 -28.02 22.45 9.77
CA LYS A 120 -27.44 23.13 8.60
C LYS A 120 -26.20 23.91 8.99
N GLY A 121 -25.20 23.93 8.11
CA GLY A 121 -23.90 24.56 8.37
C GLY A 121 -22.97 23.75 9.29
N LYS A 122 -23.37 22.57 9.75
CA LYS A 122 -22.54 21.63 10.53
C LYS A 122 -22.19 20.39 9.70
N THR A 123 -20.98 19.86 9.87
CA THR A 123 -20.52 18.62 9.23
C THR A 123 -21.25 17.40 9.80
N ILE A 124 -21.11 16.24 9.15
CA ILE A 124 -21.67 14.99 9.67
C ILE A 124 -21.03 14.65 11.03
N LEU A 125 -19.73 14.87 11.18
CA LEU A 125 -19.02 14.61 12.43
C LEU A 125 -19.49 15.54 13.57
N GLU A 126 -19.66 16.85 13.31
CA GLU A 126 -20.23 17.81 14.28
C GLU A 126 -21.63 17.37 14.74
N ASN A 127 -22.47 16.92 13.80
CA ASN A 127 -23.81 16.44 14.11
C ASN A 127 -23.81 15.13 14.91
N GLN A 128 -22.90 14.20 14.60
CA GLN A 128 -22.71 13.00 15.40
C GLN A 128 -22.30 13.38 16.83
N VAL A 129 -21.34 14.30 17.01
CA VAL A 129 -20.83 14.69 18.33
C VAL A 129 -21.93 15.33 19.16
N ARG A 130 -22.77 16.18 18.54
CA ARG A 130 -23.96 16.75 19.16
C ARG A 130 -24.88 15.67 19.72
N ILE A 131 -25.28 14.70 18.91
CA ILE A 131 -26.21 13.64 19.33
C ILE A 131 -25.59 12.72 20.39
N ALA A 132 -24.35 12.29 20.20
CA ALA A 132 -23.65 11.44 21.17
C ALA A 132 -23.49 12.12 22.54
N THR A 133 -23.23 13.44 22.55
CA THR A 133 -23.15 14.23 23.78
C THR A 133 -24.50 14.34 24.48
N MET A 134 -25.57 14.59 23.72
CA MET A 134 -26.94 14.69 24.28
C MET A 134 -27.43 13.34 24.84
N LEU A 135 -27.14 12.23 24.15
CA LEU A 135 -27.54 10.88 24.56
C LEU A 135 -26.58 10.24 25.57
N LYS A 136 -25.38 10.82 25.76
CA LYS A 136 -24.26 10.25 26.51
C LYS A 136 -23.96 8.81 26.08
N CYS A 137 -23.89 8.60 24.77
CA CYS A 137 -23.59 7.31 24.16
C CYS A 137 -22.29 7.38 23.33
N GLU A 138 -21.54 6.29 23.33
CA GLU A 138 -20.33 6.16 22.53
C GLU A 138 -20.66 6.30 21.04
N MET A 139 -19.70 6.85 20.29
CA MET A 139 -19.80 6.94 18.84
C MET A 139 -18.56 6.37 18.15
N ASP A 140 -18.80 5.87 16.93
CA ASP A 140 -17.76 5.53 15.97
C ASP A 140 -17.38 6.79 15.18
N THR A 141 -16.24 7.39 15.51
CA THR A 141 -15.70 8.59 14.82
C THR A 141 -15.42 8.36 13.33
N SER A 142 -15.37 7.10 12.86
CA SER A 142 -15.21 6.77 11.44
C SER A 142 -16.52 6.82 10.65
N ALA A 143 -17.67 7.04 11.32
CA ALA A 143 -18.98 7.04 10.70
C ALA A 143 -19.39 8.36 10.03
N HIS A 144 -18.46 9.30 9.81
CA HIS A 144 -18.75 10.62 9.24
C HIS A 144 -18.79 10.67 7.69
N ASP A 145 -18.53 9.55 7.00
CA ASP A 145 -18.64 9.47 5.54
C ASP A 145 -20.09 9.71 5.08
N ILE A 146 -20.28 10.77 4.30
CA ILE A 146 -21.57 11.16 3.71
C ILE A 146 -22.18 10.06 2.83
N ASN A 147 -21.34 9.19 2.24
CA ASN A 147 -21.75 8.06 1.41
C ASN A 147 -21.93 6.75 2.19
N ARG A 148 -21.86 6.78 3.52
CA ARG A 148 -22.03 5.58 4.38
C ARG A 148 -23.41 4.96 4.18
N VAL A 149 -23.44 3.64 4.03
CA VAL A 149 -24.67 2.87 3.82
C VAL A 149 -25.06 2.09 5.07
N TYR A 150 -26.34 2.04 5.35
CA TYR A 150 -26.92 1.35 6.50
C TYR A 150 -27.69 0.13 6.03
N PHE A 151 -27.31 -1.03 6.55
CA PHE A 151 -28.05 -2.27 6.35
C PHE A 151 -29.27 -2.27 7.26
N THR A 152 -30.45 -2.12 6.68
CA THR A 152 -31.69 -1.99 7.45
C THR A 152 -32.30 -3.35 7.79
N THR A 153 -33.15 -3.38 8.81
CA THR A 153 -33.93 -4.56 9.24
C THR A 153 -35.32 -4.55 8.59
N THR A 154 -36.29 -5.32 9.11
CA THR A 154 -37.63 -5.39 8.51
C THR A 154 -38.47 -4.18 8.92
N SER A 155 -39.66 -4.07 8.35
CA SER A 155 -40.67 -3.08 8.72
C SER A 155 -41.57 -3.53 9.88
N ASP A 156 -41.23 -4.64 10.54
CA ASP A 156 -42.01 -5.16 11.67
C ASP A 156 -41.77 -4.25 12.91
N ASP A 157 -42.78 -4.05 13.75
CA ASP A 157 -42.73 -3.08 14.87
C ASP A 157 -41.62 -3.38 15.91
N GLU A 158 -41.18 -4.63 15.99
CA GLU A 158 -40.06 -5.05 16.83
C GLU A 158 -38.69 -4.56 16.31
N ASP A 159 -38.60 -4.32 15.01
CA ASP A 159 -37.37 -4.01 14.28
C ASP A 159 -37.30 -2.51 13.92
N LEU A 160 -38.40 -1.92 13.43
CA LEU A 160 -38.53 -0.50 13.12
C LEU A 160 -39.31 0.22 14.22
N LEU A 161 -38.59 0.78 15.19
CA LEU A 161 -39.16 1.34 16.42
C LEU A 161 -39.78 2.73 16.24
N PHE A 162 -39.30 3.51 15.27
CA PHE A 162 -39.82 4.84 14.95
C PHE A 162 -39.56 5.19 13.49
N LEU A 163 -40.53 5.85 12.84
CA LEU A 163 -40.38 6.42 11.51
C LEU A 163 -41.20 7.70 11.40
N SER A 164 -40.57 8.78 10.94
CA SER A 164 -41.23 10.06 10.67
C SER A 164 -41.45 10.25 9.17
N PRO A 165 -42.66 10.64 8.72
CA PRO A 165 -42.91 11.00 7.32
C PRO A 165 -42.01 12.14 6.82
N ARG A 166 -41.46 12.95 7.74
CA ARG A 166 -40.52 14.03 7.40
C ARG A 166 -39.27 13.50 6.69
N LEU A 167 -38.85 12.26 6.94
CA LEU A 167 -37.67 11.65 6.30
C LEU A 167 -37.74 11.63 4.77
N PHE A 168 -38.96 11.57 4.21
CA PHE A 168 -39.20 11.43 2.77
C PHE A 168 -39.55 12.75 2.07
N LYS A 169 -39.66 13.86 2.82
CA LYS A 169 -40.01 15.17 2.28
C LYS A 169 -38.75 15.89 1.83
N ASP A 170 -38.46 15.90 0.54
CA ASP A 170 -37.25 16.51 -0.01
C ASP A 170 -37.49 17.85 -0.72
N GLU A 171 -37.35 18.95 0.03
CA GLU A 171 -37.23 20.30 -0.51
C GLU A 171 -35.75 20.60 -0.78
N TYR A 172 -35.24 20.06 -1.89
CA TYR A 172 -33.83 20.14 -2.24
C TYR A 172 -33.55 21.22 -3.29
N ASP A 173 -32.88 22.28 -2.89
CA ASP A 173 -32.28 23.26 -3.81
C ASP A 173 -30.83 22.88 -4.06
N GLU A 174 -30.56 22.33 -5.25
CA GLU A 174 -29.24 21.84 -5.65
C GLU A 174 -28.17 22.94 -5.61
N ALA A 175 -28.52 24.19 -5.93
CA ALA A 175 -27.56 25.29 -5.91
C ALA A 175 -27.18 25.68 -4.48
N ALA A 176 -28.17 25.78 -3.59
CA ALA A 176 -27.95 26.10 -2.19
C ALA A 176 -27.17 24.99 -1.47
N VAL A 177 -27.49 23.72 -1.72
CA VAL A 177 -26.82 22.59 -1.09
C VAL A 177 -25.41 22.36 -1.65
N ALA A 178 -25.19 22.59 -2.95
CA ALA A 178 -23.84 22.56 -3.51
C ALA A 178 -22.96 23.68 -2.92
N ALA A 179 -23.52 24.85 -2.64
CA ALA A 179 -22.81 25.91 -1.94
C ALA A 179 -22.50 25.52 -0.48
N GLU A 180 -23.46 24.98 0.26
CA GLU A 180 -23.24 24.47 1.63
C GLU A 180 -22.17 23.38 1.66
N GLY A 181 -22.24 22.41 0.74
CA GLY A 181 -21.29 21.30 0.66
C GLY A 181 -19.85 21.75 0.45
N LYS A 182 -19.63 22.80 -0.36
CA LYS A 182 -18.29 23.41 -0.53
C LYS A 182 -17.78 24.04 0.77
N VAL A 183 -18.63 24.78 1.48
CA VAL A 183 -18.27 25.41 2.76
C VAL A 183 -17.91 24.35 3.81
N LEU A 184 -18.69 23.28 3.91
CA LEU A 184 -18.40 22.17 4.82
C LEU A 184 -17.09 21.46 4.45
N GLU A 185 -16.84 21.21 3.16
CA GLU A 185 -15.58 20.60 2.71
C GLU A 185 -14.37 21.48 3.01
N GLU A 186 -14.49 22.81 2.91
CA GLU A 186 -13.43 23.74 3.30
C GLU A 186 -13.20 23.73 4.81
N ARG A 187 -14.28 23.72 5.61
CA ARG A 187 -14.16 23.62 7.08
C ARG A 187 -13.50 22.33 7.52
N GLU A 188 -13.85 21.19 6.93
CA GLU A 188 -13.18 19.90 7.15
C GLU A 188 -11.70 19.95 6.73
N ARG A 189 -11.40 20.53 5.56
CA ARG A 189 -10.04 20.62 5.02
C ARG A 189 -9.10 21.48 5.89
N TYR A 190 -9.62 22.53 6.49
CA TYR A 190 -8.84 23.49 7.29
C TYR A 190 -8.99 23.29 8.80
N GLY A 191 -9.72 22.26 9.26
CA GLY A 191 -9.92 21.99 10.68
C GLY A 191 -10.69 23.08 11.42
N GLN A 192 -11.69 23.68 10.76
CA GLN A 192 -12.54 24.76 11.30
C GLN A 192 -13.88 24.22 11.85
N GLU A 193 -13.91 22.93 12.19
CA GLU A 193 -15.06 22.28 12.81
C GLU A 193 -15.07 22.56 14.32
N GLU A 194 -16.25 22.75 14.90
CA GLU A 194 -16.38 22.89 16.35
C GLU A 194 -16.46 21.50 16.99
N LEU A 195 -15.31 20.86 17.20
CA LEU A 195 -15.19 19.50 17.70
C LEU A 195 -14.24 19.40 18.92
N PRO A 196 -14.46 18.46 19.86
CA PRO A 196 -13.49 18.12 20.90
C PRO A 196 -12.18 17.57 20.32
N GLU A 197 -11.07 17.75 21.04
CA GLU A 197 -9.72 17.38 20.59
C GLU A 197 -9.57 15.89 20.24
N GLY A 198 -10.39 15.01 20.85
CA GLY A 198 -10.44 13.59 20.55
C GLY A 198 -11.27 13.18 19.33
N ALA A 199 -12.12 14.05 18.79
CA ALA A 199 -13.12 13.68 17.77
C ALA A 199 -12.55 13.34 16.39
N HIS A 200 -11.35 13.86 16.07
CA HIS A 200 -10.64 13.53 14.81
C HIS A 200 -9.79 12.27 14.91
N LYS A 201 -9.64 11.68 16.11
CA LYS A 201 -8.91 10.42 16.28
C LYS A 201 -9.84 9.28 15.89
N ALA A 202 -9.36 8.37 15.04
CA ALA A 202 -10.10 7.16 14.70
C ALA A 202 -10.24 6.26 15.94
N ASN A 203 -11.35 6.44 16.66
CA ASN A 203 -11.72 5.71 17.86
C ASN A 203 -13.16 5.21 17.71
N LYS A 204 -13.34 3.88 17.84
CA LYS A 204 -14.64 3.21 17.74
C LYS A 204 -15.52 3.46 18.98
N HIS A 205 -14.92 3.88 20.10
CA HIS A 205 -15.57 4.08 21.39
C HIS A 205 -15.29 5.50 21.91
N PHE A 206 -15.57 6.51 21.08
CA PHE A 206 -15.34 7.89 21.49
C PHE A 206 -16.50 8.41 22.35
N MET A 207 -16.16 9.05 23.47
CA MET A 207 -17.11 9.56 24.46
C MET A 207 -17.06 11.09 24.55
N PRO A 208 -17.69 11.82 23.61
CA PRO A 208 -17.52 13.28 23.50
C PRO A 208 -17.97 14.04 24.76
N TRP A 209 -18.90 13.51 25.54
CA TRP A 209 -19.38 14.16 26.78
C TRP A 209 -18.37 14.12 27.95
N LYS A 210 -17.24 13.41 27.78
CA LYS A 210 -16.15 13.36 28.77
C LYS A 210 -15.03 14.37 28.49
N GLU A 211 -15.07 15.06 27.35
CA GLU A 211 -14.06 16.06 26.96
C GLU A 211 -14.65 17.49 27.03
N GLU A 212 -13.85 18.47 27.48
CA GLU A 212 -14.26 19.88 27.53
C GLU A 212 -13.97 20.61 26.20
N PHE A 213 -14.93 21.38 25.70
CA PHE A 213 -14.74 22.26 24.54
C PHE A 213 -13.89 23.49 24.92
N LYS A 214 -12.65 23.56 24.45
CA LYS A 214 -11.83 24.79 24.57
C LYS A 214 -12.03 25.65 23.32
N LYS A 215 -12.77 26.77 23.46
CA LYS A 215 -12.78 27.85 22.46
C LYS A 215 -11.57 28.77 22.73
N ASP A 216 -10.49 28.59 21.96
CA ASP A 216 -9.68 29.67 21.36
C ASP A 216 -8.37 29.13 20.75
N SER A 217 -7.89 29.88 19.76
CA SER A 217 -6.89 29.55 18.74
C SER A 217 -5.44 29.35 19.24
N GLN A 218 -4.62 28.78 18.34
CA GLN A 218 -3.15 28.76 18.28
C GLN A 218 -2.43 27.50 18.79
N GLY A 219 -1.59 26.97 17.89
CA GLY A 219 -0.81 25.77 18.12
C GLY A 219 0.25 25.92 19.21
N SER A 220 0.42 24.85 19.97
CA SER A 220 1.71 24.45 20.54
C SER A 220 1.57 23.03 21.07
N PHE A 221 2.50 22.16 20.68
CA PHE A 221 2.85 20.97 21.43
C PHE A 221 3.35 21.37 22.83
N LYS A 222 3.01 20.58 23.85
CA LYS A 222 3.96 20.20 24.91
C LYS A 222 3.49 18.97 25.71
N SER A 223 4.48 18.12 25.94
CA SER A 223 4.54 16.87 26.70
C SER A 223 4.29 17.03 28.20
N GLN A 224 3.98 15.89 28.84
CA GLN A 224 4.33 15.38 30.19
C GLN A 224 3.13 14.58 30.71
N GLU A 225 3.20 13.54 31.53
CA GLU A 225 4.22 12.65 32.10
C GLU A 225 3.37 11.54 32.76
N LEU A 226 3.81 10.28 32.71
CA LEU A 226 3.23 9.22 33.54
C LEU A 226 4.00 9.16 34.86
N GLU A 227 3.28 9.26 35.98
CA GLU A 227 3.79 8.84 37.28
C GLU A 227 3.50 7.36 37.54
N ASN A 228 4.55 6.68 38.00
CA ASN A 228 4.61 5.28 38.42
C ASN A 228 3.84 5.01 39.70
N SER A 229 3.39 3.76 39.88
CA SER A 229 3.48 3.12 41.19
C SER A 229 3.75 1.61 41.08
N ARG A 230 4.74 1.21 41.89
CA ARG A 230 5.38 -0.09 42.08
C ARG A 230 4.42 -1.15 42.63
N ILE A 231 4.73 -2.43 42.40
CA ILE A 231 4.87 -3.48 43.44
C ILE A 231 5.78 -4.61 42.90
N SER A 232 6.85 -4.88 43.66
CA SER A 232 7.78 -6.03 43.61
C SER A 232 7.02 -7.35 43.88
N SER A 233 7.44 -8.60 43.64
CA SER A 233 8.71 -9.34 43.58
C SER A 233 8.27 -10.79 43.27
N SER A 234 8.96 -11.61 42.47
CA SER A 234 10.03 -12.52 42.92
C SER A 234 10.28 -13.58 41.84
N SER A 235 11.49 -14.12 41.90
CA SER A 235 12.27 -14.81 40.87
C SER A 235 12.25 -16.36 40.95
N ALA A 236 12.77 -16.97 39.86
CA ALA A 236 13.40 -18.30 39.76
C ALA A 236 12.44 -19.51 39.60
N ALA A 237 12.71 -20.58 38.82
CA ALA A 237 13.83 -21.02 38.00
C ALA A 237 13.38 -22.13 37.02
N SER A 238 14.27 -22.42 36.07
CA SER A 238 14.33 -23.43 35.01
C SER A 238 14.26 -24.93 35.40
N SER A 239 13.83 -25.76 34.43
CA SER A 239 14.36 -27.09 33.95
C SER A 239 13.29 -28.22 33.82
N PRO A 240 13.57 -29.41 33.21
CA PRO A 240 13.00 -29.80 31.92
C PRO A 240 12.30 -31.19 31.89
N ALA A 241 11.74 -31.53 30.71
CA ALA A 241 11.48 -32.87 30.16
C ALA A 241 10.55 -33.87 30.90
N GLY A 242 9.53 -34.34 30.16
CA GLY A 242 8.73 -35.51 30.49
C GLY A 242 8.03 -36.04 29.24
N SER A 243 8.69 -36.96 28.55
CA SER A 243 8.20 -37.73 27.42
C SER A 243 7.15 -38.76 27.85
N SER A 244 6.02 -38.84 27.15
CA SER A 244 5.19 -40.04 27.09
C SER A 244 4.71 -40.27 25.66
N ALA A 245 5.16 -41.40 25.11
CA ALA A 245 4.88 -41.86 23.76
C ALA A 245 3.42 -42.34 23.62
N SER A 246 2.77 -41.96 22.52
CA SER A 246 1.65 -42.70 21.95
C SER A 246 1.73 -42.69 20.41
N SER A 247 2.07 -43.86 19.88
CA SER A 247 1.67 -44.46 18.58
C SER A 247 1.28 -43.55 17.40
N SER A 248 2.26 -43.36 16.48
CA SER A 248 2.16 -43.55 15.01
C SER A 248 0.88 -43.18 14.24
N ALA A 249 0.51 -41.90 14.20
CA ALA A 249 -0.43 -41.34 13.20
C ALA A 249 -0.10 -39.90 12.75
N SER A 250 1.16 -39.47 12.88
CA SER A 250 1.54 -38.04 12.86
C SER A 250 2.16 -37.50 11.56
N GLN A 251 1.97 -38.13 10.40
CA GLN A 251 2.62 -37.67 9.14
C GLN A 251 1.70 -36.99 8.11
N ASP A 252 0.37 -37.00 8.27
CA ASP A 252 -0.57 -36.44 7.26
C ASP A 252 -1.11 -35.04 7.58
N ASN A 253 -0.47 -34.27 8.47
CA ASN A 253 -0.90 -32.91 8.80
C ASN A 253 0.27 -31.92 8.95
N TYR A 254 -0.03 -30.64 8.74
CA TYR A 254 0.84 -29.50 9.03
C TYR A 254 0.24 -28.72 10.20
N LEU A 255 0.93 -28.71 11.34
CA LEU A 255 0.51 -28.03 12.58
C LEU A 255 -0.93 -28.39 13.01
N GLY A 256 -1.36 -29.63 12.75
CA GLY A 256 -2.71 -30.12 13.04
C GLY A 256 -3.76 -29.87 11.95
N ILE A 257 -3.40 -29.22 10.82
CA ILE A 257 -4.25 -29.13 9.63
C ILE A 257 -3.89 -30.26 8.65
N PRO A 258 -4.83 -31.16 8.31
CA PRO A 258 -4.57 -32.21 7.32
C PRO A 258 -4.13 -31.63 5.96
N TYR A 259 -3.11 -32.21 5.32
CA TYR A 259 -2.63 -31.71 4.02
C TYR A 259 -3.72 -31.71 2.95
N GLY A 260 -4.64 -32.67 2.98
CA GLY A 260 -5.81 -32.70 2.10
C GLY A 260 -6.73 -31.48 2.26
N GLU A 261 -6.88 -30.94 3.47
CA GLU A 261 -7.63 -29.70 3.69
C GLU A 261 -6.90 -28.49 3.08
N ILE A 262 -5.57 -28.45 3.20
CA ILE A 262 -4.73 -27.39 2.62
C ILE A 262 -4.82 -27.41 1.10
N ILE A 263 -4.69 -28.58 0.48
CA ILE A 263 -4.78 -28.76 -0.98
C ILE A 263 -6.17 -28.40 -1.49
N LYS A 264 -7.22 -28.85 -0.80
CA LYS A 264 -8.60 -28.50 -1.16
C LYS A 264 -8.82 -26.99 -1.12
N LYS A 265 -8.31 -26.32 -0.07
CA LYS A 265 -8.43 -24.87 0.06
C LYS A 265 -7.62 -24.13 -1.01
N TRP A 266 -6.44 -24.62 -1.35
CA TRP A 266 -5.61 -24.10 -2.44
C TRP A 266 -6.40 -24.06 -3.75
N TRP A 267 -7.03 -25.17 -4.15
CA TRP A 267 -7.82 -25.21 -5.39
C TRP A 267 -9.06 -24.31 -5.32
N GLN A 268 -9.73 -24.24 -4.17
CA GLN A 268 -10.84 -23.30 -3.97
C GLN A 268 -10.43 -21.83 -4.17
N MET A 269 -9.20 -21.45 -3.82
CA MET A 269 -8.74 -20.07 -3.90
C MET A 269 -8.11 -19.71 -5.25
N TYR A 270 -7.41 -20.65 -5.88
CA TYR A 270 -6.56 -20.35 -7.06
C TYR A 270 -6.94 -21.10 -8.34
N ASN A 271 -7.95 -21.96 -8.31
CA ASN A 271 -8.43 -22.67 -9.50
C ASN A 271 -9.95 -22.89 -9.49
N ASP A 272 -10.73 -21.93 -8.96
CA ASP A 272 -12.19 -21.96 -8.89
C ASP A 272 -12.78 -23.24 -8.25
N GLY A 273 -12.01 -23.88 -7.37
CA GLY A 273 -12.37 -25.16 -6.73
C GLY A 273 -12.23 -26.38 -7.63
N GLN A 274 -11.74 -26.23 -8.87
CA GLN A 274 -11.49 -27.33 -9.78
C GLN A 274 -10.13 -27.96 -9.50
N GLU A 275 -10.08 -29.28 -9.60
CA GLU A 275 -8.81 -30.01 -9.57
C GLU A 275 -8.13 -29.97 -10.95
N PRO A 276 -6.81 -30.22 -11.01
CA PRO A 276 -6.09 -30.28 -12.27
C PRO A 276 -6.68 -31.31 -13.25
N MET A 277 -6.83 -30.93 -14.51
CA MET A 277 -7.38 -31.75 -15.59
C MET A 277 -6.37 -31.91 -16.73
N ARG A 278 -6.63 -32.82 -17.68
CA ARG A 278 -5.71 -33.19 -18.77
C ARG A 278 -4.96 -32.03 -19.43
N SER A 279 -5.60 -30.88 -19.61
CA SER A 279 -5.04 -29.70 -20.29
C SER A 279 -4.04 -28.89 -19.46
N ASN A 280 -4.10 -28.95 -18.11
CA ASN A 280 -3.28 -28.11 -17.22
C ASN A 280 -2.64 -28.89 -16.05
N ARG A 281 -2.80 -30.22 -16.00
CA ARG A 281 -2.36 -31.06 -14.87
C ARG A 281 -0.89 -30.93 -14.49
N ASN A 282 0.03 -30.86 -15.45
CA ASN A 282 1.47 -30.77 -15.17
C ASN A 282 1.83 -29.43 -14.52
N THR A 283 1.30 -28.33 -15.09
CA THR A 283 1.53 -26.97 -14.61
C THR A 283 0.98 -26.78 -13.21
N LEU A 284 -0.28 -27.19 -12.98
CA LEU A 284 -0.92 -27.05 -11.67
C LEU A 284 -0.30 -27.97 -10.62
N THR A 285 0.10 -29.20 -10.98
CA THR A 285 0.78 -30.11 -10.04
C THR A 285 2.15 -29.57 -9.63
N PHE A 286 2.93 -29.05 -10.59
CA PHE A 286 4.18 -28.38 -10.29
C PHE A 286 3.97 -27.15 -9.40
N GLU A 287 2.99 -26.30 -9.73
CA GLU A 287 2.67 -25.11 -8.95
C GLU A 287 2.29 -25.47 -7.50
N LEU A 288 1.42 -26.47 -7.31
CA LEU A 288 1.06 -26.96 -5.99
C LEU A 288 2.30 -27.45 -5.22
N ALA A 289 3.15 -28.25 -5.85
CA ALA A 289 4.36 -28.80 -5.23
C ALA A 289 5.36 -27.70 -4.82
N VAL A 290 5.57 -26.68 -5.65
CA VAL A 290 6.46 -25.53 -5.36
C VAL A 290 5.98 -24.77 -4.13
N ASN A 291 4.68 -24.74 -3.87
CA ASN A 291 4.12 -24.08 -2.70
C ASN A 291 4.17 -24.99 -1.47
N LEU A 292 3.65 -26.22 -1.56
CA LEU A 292 3.57 -27.14 -0.42
C LEU A 292 4.92 -27.54 0.17
N ARG A 293 6.01 -27.55 -0.61
CA ARG A 293 7.35 -27.91 -0.11
C ARG A 293 7.79 -27.11 1.13
N HIS A 294 7.29 -25.88 1.29
CA HIS A 294 7.62 -25.01 2.44
C HIS A 294 7.01 -25.51 3.76
N ILE A 295 5.86 -26.20 3.69
CA ILE A 295 5.18 -26.76 4.87
C ILE A 295 5.45 -28.26 5.03
N CYS A 296 5.96 -28.92 3.99
CA CYS A 296 6.37 -30.33 4.01
C CYS A 296 7.86 -30.54 4.34
N GLY A 297 8.57 -29.50 4.79
CA GLY A 297 10.00 -29.60 5.12
C GLY A 297 10.89 -30.00 3.94
N PHE A 298 10.47 -29.71 2.70
CA PHE A 298 11.13 -30.13 1.47
C PHE A 298 11.28 -31.66 1.30
N ASP A 299 10.45 -32.45 2.00
CA ASP A 299 10.45 -33.91 1.89
C ASP A 299 9.72 -34.37 0.60
N ARG A 300 10.48 -35.02 -0.27
CA ARG A 300 9.99 -35.60 -1.53
C ARG A 300 8.93 -36.67 -1.31
N ASN A 301 9.10 -37.53 -0.32
CA ASN A 301 8.19 -38.66 -0.08
C ASN A 301 6.87 -38.16 0.47
N LEU A 302 6.92 -37.19 1.39
CA LEU A 302 5.72 -36.54 1.91
C LEU A 302 4.95 -35.82 0.80
N LEU A 303 5.63 -35.06 -0.08
CA LEU A 303 4.97 -34.43 -1.23
C LEU A 303 4.32 -35.46 -2.18
N ALA A 304 5.00 -36.58 -2.43
CA ALA A 304 4.48 -37.66 -3.27
C ALA A 304 3.23 -38.32 -2.68
N GLN A 305 3.21 -38.47 -1.36
CA GLN A 305 2.10 -39.03 -0.59
C GLN A 305 0.87 -38.10 -0.59
N ILE A 306 1.07 -36.79 -0.36
CA ILE A 306 -0.05 -35.86 -0.18
C ILE A 306 -0.61 -35.31 -1.50
N ILE A 307 0.19 -35.24 -2.57
CA ILE A 307 -0.26 -34.75 -3.88
C ILE A 307 -0.91 -35.91 -4.66
N PRO A 308 -2.22 -35.84 -4.97
CA PRO A 308 -2.91 -36.86 -5.75
C PRO A 308 -2.43 -36.94 -7.20
N CYS A 309 -2.64 -38.09 -7.83
CA CYS A 309 -2.54 -38.26 -9.27
C CYS A 309 -3.84 -37.81 -9.94
N TYR A 310 -3.97 -36.50 -10.17
CA TYR A 310 -5.15 -35.91 -10.78
C TYR A 310 -5.40 -36.44 -12.20
N ASP A 311 -6.66 -36.71 -12.55
CA ASP A 311 -7.07 -37.12 -13.91
C ASP A 311 -6.27 -38.31 -14.50
N GLY A 312 -5.97 -39.32 -13.66
CA GLY A 312 -5.24 -40.52 -14.08
C GLY A 312 -3.79 -40.27 -14.51
N PHE A 313 -3.21 -39.15 -14.07
CA PHE A 313 -1.82 -38.76 -14.32
C PHE A 313 -0.83 -39.85 -13.84
N PRO A 314 0.10 -40.32 -14.69
CA PRO A 314 1.05 -41.35 -14.28
C PRO A 314 1.88 -40.90 -13.08
N GLU A 315 2.07 -41.80 -12.11
CA GLU A 315 2.86 -41.55 -10.90
C GLU A 315 4.26 -41.01 -11.23
N GLN A 316 4.86 -41.48 -12.33
CA GLN A 316 6.18 -41.07 -12.77
C GLN A 316 6.24 -39.61 -13.25
N GLU A 317 5.19 -39.11 -13.90
CA GLU A 317 5.08 -37.71 -14.30
C GLU A 317 4.86 -36.81 -13.08
N LYS A 318 4.06 -37.25 -12.09
CA LYS A 318 3.92 -36.57 -10.78
C LYS A 318 5.26 -36.45 -10.06
N MET A 319 6.00 -37.56 -10.00
CA MET A 319 7.31 -37.58 -9.36
C MET A 319 8.32 -36.68 -10.08
N ALA A 320 8.20 -36.51 -11.40
CA ALA A 320 9.00 -35.56 -12.17
C ALA A 320 8.64 -34.10 -11.82
N CYS A 321 7.35 -33.77 -11.73
CA CYS A 321 6.88 -32.46 -11.29
C CYS A 321 7.38 -32.12 -9.87
N ILE A 322 7.26 -33.06 -8.91
CA ILE A 322 7.74 -32.88 -7.53
C ILE A 322 9.26 -32.69 -7.51
N LYS A 323 10.00 -33.50 -8.27
CA LYS A 323 11.46 -33.36 -8.38
C LYS A 323 11.84 -31.98 -8.94
N SER A 324 11.14 -31.50 -9.96
CA SER A 324 11.34 -30.15 -10.50
C SER A 324 11.06 -29.09 -9.43
N ALA A 325 9.94 -29.21 -8.72
CA ALA A 325 9.54 -28.27 -7.68
C ALA A 325 10.51 -28.21 -6.49
N LEU A 326 11.11 -29.34 -6.11
CA LEU A 326 12.16 -29.38 -5.09
C LEU A 326 13.49 -28.82 -5.58
N GLY A 327 13.74 -28.84 -6.89
CA GLY A 327 14.90 -28.21 -7.52
C GLY A 327 14.79 -26.68 -7.65
N GLU A 328 13.60 -26.11 -7.46
CA GLU A 328 13.40 -24.67 -7.49
C GLU A 328 14.12 -23.97 -6.32
N LYS A 329 14.52 -22.71 -6.54
CA LYS A 329 15.25 -21.91 -5.55
C LYS A 329 14.53 -21.85 -4.21
N LEU A 330 15.27 -21.96 -3.10
CA LEU A 330 14.75 -21.77 -1.75
C LEU A 330 14.37 -20.30 -1.54
N THR A 331 13.13 -20.07 -1.14
CA THR A 331 12.54 -18.74 -0.89
C THR A 331 11.82 -18.74 0.44
N GLN A 332 11.39 -17.55 0.87
CA GLN A 332 10.35 -17.44 1.88
C GLN A 332 9.06 -18.13 1.39
N MET A 333 8.19 -18.56 2.31
CA MET A 333 6.86 -19.09 1.98
C MET A 333 6.09 -18.15 1.04
N PRO A 334 5.63 -18.63 -0.13
CA PRO A 334 4.94 -17.80 -1.11
C PRO A 334 3.63 -17.23 -0.57
N LYS A 335 3.27 -16.03 -1.04
CA LYS A 335 2.03 -15.34 -0.65
C LYS A 335 0.79 -16.24 -0.77
N ARG A 336 0.68 -16.98 -1.88
CA ARG A 336 -0.47 -17.87 -2.12
C ARG A 336 -0.64 -18.91 -1.02
N LEU A 337 0.45 -19.51 -0.56
CA LEU A 337 0.41 -20.47 0.53
C LEU A 337 0.06 -19.81 1.86
N LYS A 338 0.64 -18.63 2.16
CA LYS A 338 0.28 -17.84 3.35
C LYS A 338 -1.21 -17.49 3.37
N ASP A 339 -1.76 -17.04 2.24
CA ASP A 339 -3.17 -16.71 2.09
C ASP A 339 -4.07 -17.93 2.35
N VAL A 340 -3.68 -19.12 1.85
CA VAL A 340 -4.40 -20.40 2.12
C VAL A 340 -4.38 -20.76 3.60
N LEU A 341 -3.20 -20.71 4.23
CA LEU A 341 -3.06 -21.00 5.66
C LEU A 341 -3.84 -19.99 6.52
N ALA A 342 -3.81 -18.70 6.16
CA ALA A 342 -4.59 -17.66 6.82
C ALA A 342 -6.10 -17.87 6.65
N ALA A 343 -6.57 -18.28 5.46
CA ALA A 343 -7.97 -18.60 5.23
C ALA A 343 -8.43 -19.82 6.05
N LEU A 344 -7.61 -20.87 6.13
CA LEU A 344 -7.90 -22.05 6.96
C LEU A 344 -7.91 -21.71 8.45
N ARG A 345 -6.96 -20.87 8.90
CA ARG A 345 -6.94 -20.33 10.27
C ARG A 345 -8.27 -19.63 10.60
N GLN A 346 -8.76 -18.76 9.72
CA GLN A 346 -10.03 -18.06 9.92
C GLN A 346 -11.23 -19.02 9.95
N GLU A 347 -11.22 -20.07 9.14
CA GLU A 347 -12.29 -21.09 9.14
C GLU A 347 -12.30 -21.91 10.42
N LYS A 348 -11.13 -22.36 10.90
CA LYS A 348 -11.01 -23.11 12.17
C LYS A 348 -11.42 -22.24 13.36
N LEU A 349 -11.05 -20.95 13.37
CA LEU A 349 -11.51 -20.01 14.38
C LEU A 349 -13.04 -19.88 14.39
N LYS A 350 -13.67 -19.72 13.22
CA LYS A 350 -15.14 -19.68 13.10
C LYS A 350 -15.81 -20.98 13.56
N GLN A 351 -15.22 -22.14 13.26
CA GLN A 351 -15.74 -23.44 13.69
C GLN A 351 -15.65 -23.63 15.21
N ALA A 352 -14.58 -23.14 15.87
CA ALA A 352 -14.44 -23.15 17.31
C ALA A 352 -15.58 -22.39 18.02
N THR A 353 -15.99 -21.25 17.46
CA THR A 353 -17.11 -20.45 17.98
C THR A 353 -18.47 -21.14 17.81
N LEU A 354 -18.64 -22.03 16.83
CA LEU A 354 -19.92 -22.64 16.45
C LEU A 354 -20.21 -24.01 17.08
N LYS A 355 -19.19 -24.77 17.52
CA LYS A 355 -19.36 -26.20 17.87
C LYS A 355 -19.06 -26.60 19.32
N GLY A 356 -18.70 -25.68 20.22
CA GLY A 356 -18.35 -26.04 21.60
C GLY A 356 -17.15 -27.01 21.70
N ILE A 357 -16.36 -27.13 20.62
CA ILE A 357 -15.13 -27.91 20.57
C ILE A 357 -14.09 -27.21 21.45
N THR A 358 -13.31 -27.99 22.21
CA THR A 358 -12.32 -27.54 23.18
C THR A 358 -11.44 -26.39 22.64
N LEU A 359 -11.66 -25.18 23.16
CA LEU A 359 -10.93 -23.94 22.82
C LEU A 359 -9.40 -24.14 22.77
N LYS A 360 -8.85 -24.99 23.66
CA LYS A 360 -7.41 -25.20 23.84
C LYS A 360 -6.69 -25.83 22.64
N GLU A 361 -7.33 -26.70 21.86
CA GLU A 361 -6.66 -27.38 20.72
C GLU A 361 -6.60 -26.47 19.49
N ASN A 362 -7.68 -25.73 19.20
CA ASN A 362 -7.70 -24.74 18.13
C ASN A 362 -6.82 -23.53 18.45
N GLU A 363 -6.75 -23.10 19.70
CA GLU A 363 -5.84 -22.03 20.14
C GLU A 363 -4.37 -22.43 19.95
N LYS A 364 -3.99 -23.66 20.33
CA LYS A 364 -2.64 -24.20 20.07
C LYS A 364 -2.31 -24.22 18.58
N LEU A 365 -3.25 -24.64 17.73
CA LEU A 365 -3.07 -24.68 16.27
C LEU A 365 -2.91 -23.28 15.67
N ILE A 366 -3.72 -22.32 16.12
CA ILE A 366 -3.63 -20.92 15.68
C ILE A 366 -2.29 -20.32 16.09
N ASN A 367 -1.87 -20.52 17.34
CA ASN A 367 -0.59 -20.02 17.84
C ASN A 367 0.59 -20.66 17.08
N ALA A 368 0.52 -21.94 16.78
CA ALA A 368 1.54 -22.63 16.00
C ALA A 368 1.66 -22.08 14.56
N LEU A 369 0.53 -21.77 13.90
CA LEU A 369 0.52 -21.13 12.58
C LEU A 369 1.15 -19.73 12.61
N ASP A 370 0.83 -18.95 13.64
CA ASP A 370 1.41 -17.61 13.83
C ASP A 370 2.92 -17.68 14.08
N GLU A 371 3.37 -18.60 14.93
CA GLU A 371 4.78 -18.84 15.21
C GLU A 371 5.53 -19.29 13.95
N ALA A 372 4.94 -20.21 13.16
CA ALA A 372 5.54 -20.65 11.90
C ALA A 372 5.64 -19.51 10.87
N ASN A 373 4.62 -18.66 10.76
CA ASN A 373 4.67 -17.51 9.87
C ASN A 373 5.72 -16.48 10.32
N ALA A 374 5.79 -16.19 11.64
CA ALA A 374 6.81 -15.30 12.20
C ALA A 374 8.23 -15.85 11.97
N GLN A 375 8.42 -17.17 12.08
CA GLN A 375 9.70 -17.82 11.87
C GLN A 375 10.16 -17.79 10.41
N ASP A 376 9.21 -17.90 9.48
CA ASP A 376 9.41 -17.74 8.03
C ASP A 376 9.73 -16.29 7.66
N GLU A 377 9.15 -15.29 8.34
CA GLU A 377 9.53 -13.88 8.17
C GLU A 377 10.98 -13.58 8.53
N LEU A 378 11.60 -14.40 9.37
CA LEU A 378 13.03 -14.31 9.69
C LEU A 378 13.95 -14.99 8.66
N PHE A 379 13.42 -15.56 7.57
CA PHE A 379 14.19 -16.28 6.54
C PHE A 379 15.39 -15.46 6.04
N TYR A 380 15.15 -14.24 5.57
CA TYR A 380 16.22 -13.37 5.05
C TYR A 380 17.16 -12.91 6.15
N PHE A 381 16.65 -12.64 7.35
CA PHE A 381 17.49 -12.24 8.47
C PHE A 381 18.51 -13.33 8.84
N LYS A 382 18.06 -14.58 8.92
CA LYS A 382 18.93 -15.73 9.24
C LYS A 382 19.96 -16.02 8.14
N ALA A 383 19.66 -15.64 6.90
CA ALA A 383 20.57 -15.79 5.77
C ALA A 383 21.63 -14.65 5.70
N LEU A 384 21.47 -13.56 6.44
CA LEU A 384 22.45 -12.47 6.45
C LEU A 384 23.77 -12.94 7.06
N PRO A 385 24.92 -12.58 6.46
CA PRO A 385 26.21 -12.79 7.10
C PRO A 385 26.40 -11.83 8.28
N LYS A 386 27.52 -11.98 8.99
CA LYS A 386 27.88 -11.05 10.07
C LYS A 386 28.01 -9.62 9.55
N LEU A 387 27.11 -8.74 9.99
CA LEU A 387 27.06 -7.34 9.58
C LEU A 387 28.15 -6.50 10.28
N PRO A 388 28.68 -5.46 9.61
CA PRO A 388 29.66 -4.55 10.19
C PRO A 388 29.04 -3.64 11.26
N GLN A 389 29.89 -3.02 12.08
CA GLN A 389 29.49 -1.99 13.04
C GLN A 389 28.69 -0.87 12.34
N GLY A 390 27.75 -0.28 13.08
CA GLY A 390 26.78 0.68 12.55
C GLY A 390 25.58 -0.02 11.94
N VAL A 391 25.79 -0.88 10.93
CA VAL A 391 24.70 -1.66 10.30
C VAL A 391 24.15 -2.70 11.29
N ARG A 392 25.04 -3.47 11.92
CA ARG A 392 24.70 -4.45 12.98
C ARG A 392 24.01 -3.80 14.16
N ASP A 393 24.53 -2.66 14.62
CA ASP A 393 23.98 -1.90 15.74
C ASP A 393 22.56 -1.38 15.42
N SER A 394 22.34 -0.93 14.17
CA SER A 394 21.02 -0.53 13.66
C SER A 394 20.03 -1.69 13.65
N VAL A 395 20.46 -2.88 13.19
CA VAL A 395 19.63 -4.10 13.19
C VAL A 395 19.28 -4.54 14.61
N HIS A 396 20.27 -4.56 15.51
CA HIS A 396 20.02 -4.94 16.90
C HIS A 396 19.14 -3.93 17.66
N ALA A 397 19.11 -2.65 17.24
CA ALA A 397 18.27 -1.63 17.85
C ALA A 397 16.78 -1.79 17.51
N VAL A 398 16.44 -2.38 16.35
CA VAL A 398 15.04 -2.59 15.92
C VAL A 398 14.58 -4.04 16.06
N GLY A 399 15.52 -4.97 16.22
CA GLY A 399 15.27 -6.40 16.36
C GLY A 399 15.25 -7.17 15.03
N PRO A 400 15.36 -8.51 15.10
CA PRO A 400 15.39 -9.40 13.92
C PRO A 400 14.27 -9.18 12.90
N PRO A 401 12.99 -9.00 13.28
CA PRO A 401 11.89 -8.86 12.32
C PRO A 401 12.02 -7.61 11.43
N LEU A 402 12.70 -6.57 11.91
CA LEU A 402 12.89 -5.30 11.19
C LEU A 402 14.29 -5.17 10.57
N ALA A 403 15.10 -6.23 10.56
CA ALA A 403 16.48 -6.19 10.08
C ALA A 403 16.61 -5.72 8.61
N LEU A 404 15.85 -6.33 7.69
CA LEU A 404 15.90 -5.96 6.28
C LEU A 404 15.25 -4.58 6.02
N PRO A 405 14.10 -4.22 6.65
CA PRO A 405 13.59 -2.86 6.64
C PRO A 405 14.60 -1.81 7.08
N VAL A 406 15.29 -1.99 8.22
CA VAL A 406 16.25 -0.98 8.70
C VAL A 406 17.49 -0.91 7.82
N ILE A 407 18.01 -2.04 7.30
CA ILE A 407 19.12 -2.03 6.32
C ILE A 407 18.72 -1.24 5.07
N THR A 408 17.49 -1.45 4.58
CA THR A 408 16.93 -0.73 3.43
C THR A 408 16.80 0.76 3.70
N ALA A 409 16.44 1.16 4.92
CA ALA A 409 16.29 2.56 5.32
C ALA A 409 17.63 3.28 5.55
N ILE A 410 18.64 2.61 6.14
CA ILE A 410 19.94 3.25 6.45
C ILE A 410 20.88 3.32 5.26
N CYS A 411 20.79 2.42 4.27
CA CYS A 411 21.67 2.45 3.10
C CYS A 411 21.61 3.77 2.31
N PRO A 412 20.43 4.38 2.07
CA PRO A 412 20.32 5.74 1.52
C PRO A 412 20.98 6.81 2.40
N VAL A 413 20.92 6.69 3.73
CA VAL A 413 21.61 7.63 4.65
C VAL A 413 23.12 7.49 4.52
N ILE A 414 23.62 6.26 4.52
CA ILE A 414 25.05 5.95 4.31
C ILE A 414 25.52 6.50 2.96
N GLY A 415 24.73 6.32 1.90
CA GLY A 415 25.01 6.88 0.58
C GLY A 415 25.07 8.42 0.59
N MET A 416 24.23 9.09 1.39
CA MET A 416 24.29 10.54 1.55
C MET A 416 25.56 10.99 2.28
N LEU A 417 25.97 10.27 3.33
CA LEU A 417 27.18 10.57 4.09
C LEU A 417 28.44 10.35 3.23
N ALA A 418 28.49 9.25 2.48
CA ALA A 418 29.59 8.88 1.59
C ALA A 418 29.51 9.59 0.21
N THR A 419 29.24 10.90 0.21
CA THR A 419 29.02 11.70 -1.01
C THR A 419 30.17 11.57 -2.02
N GLY A 420 31.42 11.53 -1.53
CA GLY A 420 32.61 11.48 -2.37
C GLY A 420 32.85 10.13 -3.04
N VAL A 421 32.12 9.07 -2.66
CA VAL A 421 32.34 7.71 -3.16
C VAL A 421 31.56 7.46 -4.45
N LYS A 422 32.26 6.96 -5.47
CA LYS A 422 31.64 6.40 -6.68
C LYS A 422 32.12 4.98 -6.92
N ILE A 423 31.20 4.13 -7.36
CA ILE A 423 31.49 2.74 -7.69
C ILE A 423 31.21 2.46 -9.17
N SER A 424 32.04 1.63 -9.79
CA SER A 424 31.76 1.12 -11.14
C SER A 424 30.64 0.08 -11.07
N ILE A 425 29.54 0.34 -11.77
CA ILE A 425 28.42 -0.59 -11.97
C ILE A 425 28.25 -0.77 -13.47
N HIS A 426 28.45 -1.98 -13.96
CA HIS A 426 28.34 -2.31 -15.39
C HIS A 426 29.17 -1.38 -16.28
N GLY A 427 30.37 -0.99 -15.81
CA GLY A 427 31.31 -0.13 -16.55
C GLY A 427 31.02 1.37 -16.45
N LYS A 428 30.05 1.81 -15.64
CA LYS A 428 29.77 3.24 -15.40
C LYS A 428 30.00 3.60 -13.93
N MET A 429 30.68 4.72 -13.69
CA MET A 429 30.85 5.27 -12.35
C MET A 429 29.56 5.88 -11.84
N ASN A 430 29.03 5.32 -10.75
CA ASN A 430 27.77 5.70 -10.13
C ASN A 430 28.03 6.21 -8.71
N SER A 431 27.39 7.33 -8.35
CA SER A 431 27.23 7.74 -6.95
C SER A 431 26.29 6.79 -6.20
N LEU A 432 26.30 6.85 -4.87
CA LEU A 432 25.46 6.02 -4.00
C LEU A 432 24.03 6.56 -3.87
N ASN A 433 23.39 6.76 -5.03
CA ASN A 433 22.02 7.27 -5.12
C ASN A 433 21.02 6.13 -4.87
N LEU A 434 20.19 6.27 -3.85
CA LEU A 434 19.25 5.26 -3.38
C LEU A 434 17.92 5.88 -2.96
N ILE A 435 16.83 5.22 -3.36
CA ILE A 435 15.46 5.57 -3.00
C ILE A 435 14.80 4.32 -2.43
N SER A 436 14.21 4.44 -1.25
CA SER A 436 13.56 3.32 -0.57
C SER A 436 12.22 3.67 0.02
N TYR A 437 11.36 2.67 0.08
CA TYR A 437 10.07 2.70 0.76
C TYR A 437 9.97 1.54 1.77
N ILE A 438 9.65 1.85 3.01
CA ILE A 438 9.35 0.86 4.05
C ILE A 438 7.84 0.76 4.21
N ALA A 439 7.27 -0.31 3.64
CA ALA A 439 5.85 -0.59 3.64
C ALA A 439 5.45 -1.38 4.89
N GLY A 440 4.51 -0.85 5.65
CA GLY A 440 4.03 -1.47 6.86
C GLY A 440 2.70 -0.91 7.34
N ASP A 441 1.82 -1.79 7.80
CA ASP A 441 0.55 -1.40 8.38
C ASP A 441 0.75 -0.60 9.68
N PHE A 442 -0.33 -0.03 10.21
CA PHE A 442 -0.30 0.64 11.50
C PHE A 442 0.20 -0.33 12.58
N ALA A 443 0.89 0.20 13.58
CA ALA A 443 1.50 -0.57 14.66
C ALA A 443 2.53 -1.66 14.25
N SER A 444 2.95 -1.77 12.99
CA SER A 444 3.94 -2.78 12.51
C SER A 444 5.41 -2.57 12.94
N GLY A 445 5.67 -1.69 13.91
CA GLY A 445 7.03 -1.39 14.37
C GLY A 445 7.87 -0.47 13.46
N LYS A 446 7.31 0.05 12.36
CA LYS A 446 8.00 0.99 11.46
C LYS A 446 8.61 2.21 12.15
N GLY A 447 7.96 2.71 13.22
CA GLY A 447 8.44 3.86 14.00
C GLY A 447 9.74 3.60 14.78
N SER A 448 10.12 2.33 15.00
CA SER A 448 11.40 1.98 15.61
C SER A 448 12.60 2.29 14.72
N ILE A 449 12.39 2.56 13.43
CA ILE A 449 13.44 2.95 12.48
C ILE A 449 13.83 4.43 12.67
N ASP A 450 12.91 5.28 13.11
CA ASP A 450 13.11 6.73 13.21
C ASP A 450 14.29 7.10 14.14
N PRO A 451 14.43 6.53 15.36
CA PRO A 451 15.59 6.80 16.22
C PRO A 451 16.92 6.43 15.54
N VAL A 452 16.96 5.32 14.79
CA VAL A 452 18.16 4.86 14.08
C VAL A 452 18.54 5.86 12.99
N ILE A 453 17.59 6.29 12.16
CA ILE A 453 17.83 7.32 11.12
C ILE A 453 18.26 8.64 11.76
N ASN A 454 17.68 9.01 12.91
CA ASN A 454 18.08 10.22 13.63
C ASN A 454 19.53 10.18 14.10
N VAL A 455 20.04 9.03 14.55
CA VAL A 455 21.46 8.91 14.92
C VAL A 455 22.35 9.05 13.70
N TRP A 456 22.07 8.31 12.61
CA TRP A 456 22.86 8.38 11.38
C TRP A 456 22.90 9.79 10.77
N THR A 457 21.83 10.57 10.94
CA THR A 457 21.72 11.94 10.38
C THR A 457 22.10 13.04 11.37
N SER A 458 22.46 12.71 12.61
CA SER A 458 22.58 13.67 13.71
C SER A 458 23.59 14.80 13.44
N GLU A 459 24.80 14.48 12.96
CA GLU A 459 25.83 15.48 12.66
C GLU A 459 25.39 16.42 11.52
N VAL A 460 24.78 15.86 10.48
CA VAL A 460 24.26 16.65 9.34
C VAL A 460 23.12 17.57 9.83
N LYS A 461 22.21 17.06 10.66
CA LYS A 461 21.12 17.86 11.25
C LYS A 461 21.65 18.96 12.17
N ALA A 462 22.73 18.72 12.91
CA ALA A 462 23.37 19.76 13.73
C ALA A 462 23.92 20.90 12.87
N MET A 463 24.57 20.57 11.75
CA MET A 463 25.01 21.57 10.76
C MET A 463 23.83 22.31 10.12
N ASP A 464 22.81 21.57 9.68
CA ASP A 464 21.59 22.13 9.08
C ASP A 464 20.87 23.10 10.02
N LYS A 465 20.86 22.82 11.33
CA LYS A 465 20.28 23.71 12.34
C LYS A 465 20.99 25.07 12.39
N MET A 466 22.32 25.08 12.25
CA MET A 466 23.08 26.35 12.17
C MET A 466 22.74 27.13 10.90
N TYR A 467 22.54 26.45 9.77
CA TYR A 467 22.09 27.10 8.53
C TYR A 467 20.66 27.66 8.67
N GLN A 468 19.75 26.90 9.28
CA GLN A 468 18.39 27.37 9.53
C GLN A 468 18.35 28.60 10.45
N GLN A 469 19.21 28.66 11.47
CA GLN A 469 19.34 29.86 12.32
C GLN A 469 19.78 31.09 11.52
N LYS A 470 20.75 30.93 10.60
CA LYS A 470 21.17 32.02 9.70
C LYS A 470 20.03 32.47 8.78
N GLU A 471 19.21 31.54 8.29
CA GLU A 471 18.00 31.88 7.53
C GLU A 471 16.95 32.61 8.38
N ASP A 472 16.77 32.22 9.64
CA ASP A 472 15.84 32.87 10.57
C ASP A 472 16.29 34.31 10.87
N GLU A 473 17.59 34.51 11.13
CA GLU A 473 18.21 35.82 11.30
C GLU A 473 18.05 36.69 10.05
N TRP A 474 18.27 36.10 8.87
CA TRP A 474 18.02 36.79 7.61
C TRP A 474 16.54 37.15 7.44
N ARG A 475 15.60 36.23 7.71
CA ARG A 475 14.15 36.49 7.66
C ARG A 475 13.75 37.59 8.64
N ALA A 476 14.40 37.69 9.80
CA ALA A 476 14.20 38.78 10.75
C ALA A 476 14.73 40.12 10.19
N LYS A 477 15.95 40.13 9.63
CA LYS A 477 16.55 41.30 8.97
C LYS A 477 15.70 41.78 7.78
N LYS A 478 15.21 40.86 6.95
CA LYS A 478 14.32 41.16 5.81
C LYS A 478 13.00 41.78 6.26
N ARG A 479 12.40 41.24 7.32
CA ARG A 479 11.19 41.83 7.94
C ARG A 479 11.45 43.22 8.51
N ALA A 480 12.59 43.43 9.19
CA ALA A 480 12.98 44.74 9.73
C ALA A 480 13.34 45.76 8.64
N ALA A 481 13.80 45.29 7.47
CA ALA A 481 14.17 46.12 6.33
C ALA A 481 13.05 46.29 5.29
N LYS A 482 11.79 45.92 5.60
CA LYS A 482 10.67 45.89 4.64
C LYS A 482 10.45 47.22 3.88
N ASN A 483 10.78 48.36 4.52
CA ASN A 483 10.63 49.70 3.94
C ASN A 483 11.96 50.35 3.52
N LYS A 484 13.09 49.63 3.59
CA LYS A 484 14.39 50.13 3.16
C LYS A 484 14.56 49.90 1.65
N LYS A 485 15.27 50.83 1.01
CA LYS A 485 15.55 50.80 -0.44
C LYS A 485 16.45 49.61 -0.82
N GLU A 486 17.30 49.16 0.10
CA GLU A 486 18.12 47.96 -0.01
C GLU A 486 17.55 46.86 0.87
N GLN A 487 17.17 45.73 0.25
CA GLN A 487 16.77 44.53 0.96
C GLN A 487 17.96 43.60 1.20
N PRO A 488 18.03 42.91 2.34
CA PRO A 488 19.09 41.94 2.60
C PRO A 488 19.01 40.76 1.62
N GLU A 489 20.14 40.43 0.99
CA GLU A 489 20.27 39.32 0.06
C GLU A 489 20.00 37.97 0.74
N GLU A 490 19.28 37.07 0.05
CA GLU A 490 18.90 35.76 0.56
C GLU A 490 20.11 34.83 0.65
N PRO A 491 20.44 34.28 1.83
CA PRO A 491 21.58 33.39 1.98
C PRO A 491 21.27 32.03 1.33
N LYS A 492 22.09 31.64 0.35
CA LYS A 492 22.05 30.28 -0.23
C LYS A 492 22.86 29.34 0.66
N LEU A 493 22.18 28.60 1.53
CA LEU A 493 22.84 27.71 2.50
C LEU A 493 22.65 26.23 2.15
N PRO A 494 23.69 25.40 2.35
CA PRO A 494 23.68 23.99 1.95
C PRO A 494 22.98 23.11 2.99
N VAL A 495 21.68 23.32 3.18
CA VAL A 495 20.84 22.44 4.00
C VAL A 495 20.68 21.10 3.29
N ARG A 496 21.05 20.00 3.96
CA ARG A 496 21.10 18.66 3.33
C ARG A 496 19.93 17.76 3.75
N CYS A 497 19.41 17.89 4.96
CA CYS A 497 18.23 17.15 5.41
C CYS A 497 16.96 17.91 5.02
N LEU A 498 16.34 17.49 3.92
CA LEU A 498 15.21 18.19 3.31
C LEU A 498 13.89 17.49 3.63
N THR A 499 12.87 18.28 4.01
CA THR A 499 11.51 17.79 4.20
C THR A 499 10.78 17.58 2.88
N LEU A 500 10.00 16.50 2.79
CA LEU A 500 9.12 16.23 1.65
C LEU A 500 7.78 16.98 1.72
N ASN A 501 7.46 17.61 2.86
CA ASN A 501 6.30 18.49 2.98
C ASN A 501 6.63 19.88 2.42
N ASN A 502 6.93 19.93 1.12
CA ASN A 502 7.36 21.15 0.43
C ASN A 502 6.83 21.16 -1.02
N THR A 503 6.97 22.28 -1.73
CA THR A 503 6.66 22.36 -3.15
C THR A 503 7.82 21.85 -4.00
N VAL A 504 7.55 21.39 -5.23
CA VAL A 504 8.58 20.99 -6.21
C VAL A 504 9.62 22.08 -6.40
N ALA A 505 9.16 23.34 -6.49
CA ALA A 505 9.99 24.50 -6.73
C ALA A 505 11.01 24.72 -5.59
N ASN A 506 10.51 24.81 -4.36
CA ASN A 506 11.35 25.06 -3.20
C ASN A 506 12.26 23.86 -2.92
N LEU A 507 11.79 22.64 -3.15
CA LEU A 507 12.64 21.45 -3.02
C LEU A 507 13.78 21.46 -4.05
N ALA A 508 13.51 21.80 -5.31
CA ALA A 508 14.53 21.91 -6.35
C ALA A 508 15.56 23.00 -6.02
N GLU A 509 15.12 24.16 -5.54
CA GLU A 509 16.02 25.25 -5.13
C GLU A 509 16.93 24.83 -3.96
N ARG A 510 16.36 24.15 -2.95
CA ARG A 510 17.13 23.58 -1.83
C ARG A 510 18.16 22.56 -2.30
N LEU A 511 17.78 21.70 -3.25
CA LEU A 511 18.67 20.71 -3.85
C LEU A 511 19.80 21.34 -4.67
N ALA A 512 19.57 22.48 -5.30
CA ALA A 512 20.61 23.21 -6.02
C ALA A 512 21.66 23.85 -5.09
N ASN A 513 21.25 24.18 -3.87
CA ASN A 513 22.11 24.83 -2.89
C ASN A 513 22.99 23.86 -2.08
N THR A 514 22.98 22.55 -2.35
CA THR A 514 23.70 21.54 -1.55
C THR A 514 25.22 21.52 -1.77
N GLU A 515 25.76 22.41 -2.60
CA GLU A 515 27.20 22.51 -2.91
C GLU A 515 27.80 21.18 -3.42
N GLY A 516 27.05 20.47 -4.27
CA GLY A 516 27.49 19.18 -4.81
C GLY A 516 27.51 18.03 -3.81
N LYS A 517 26.93 18.22 -2.61
CA LYS A 517 26.75 17.15 -1.61
C LYS A 517 25.39 16.48 -1.79
N HIS A 518 25.31 15.21 -1.38
CA HIS A 518 24.02 14.52 -1.37
C HIS A 518 23.10 15.18 -0.33
N ALA A 519 21.88 15.49 -0.76
CA ALA A 519 20.76 15.73 0.14
C ALA A 519 20.12 14.39 0.56
N PHE A 520 19.40 14.44 1.67
CA PHE A 520 18.63 13.32 2.19
C PHE A 520 17.24 13.77 2.64
N SER A 521 16.23 12.99 2.29
CA SER A 521 14.86 13.18 2.76
C SER A 521 14.34 11.93 3.42
N PHE A 522 13.85 12.07 4.65
CA PHE A 522 13.18 11.02 5.41
C PHE A 522 11.77 11.48 5.76
N THR A 523 10.78 10.64 5.51
CA THR A 523 9.43 10.81 6.06
C THR A 523 8.96 9.52 6.72
N PRO A 524 8.53 9.55 7.99
CA PRO A 524 7.92 8.40 8.64
C PRO A 524 6.49 8.13 8.13
N GLU A 525 5.89 9.09 7.41
CA GLU A 525 4.51 9.05 6.92
C GLU A 525 4.42 9.50 5.46
N ALA A 526 4.55 8.56 4.53
CA ALA A 526 4.46 8.78 3.09
C ALA A 526 3.09 9.32 2.63
N ASP A 527 2.04 9.16 3.44
CA ASP A 527 0.71 9.72 3.15
C ASP A 527 0.72 11.23 3.01
N THR A 528 1.53 11.91 3.83
CA THR A 528 1.72 13.36 3.74
C THR A 528 2.30 13.77 2.38
N VAL A 529 3.23 12.98 1.85
CA VAL A 529 3.85 13.19 0.53
C VAL A 529 2.84 12.93 -0.57
N ALA A 530 2.12 11.81 -0.50
CA ALA A 530 1.11 11.45 -1.50
C ALA A 530 0.02 12.52 -1.64
N GLN A 531 -0.41 13.12 -0.52
CA GLN A 531 -1.39 14.20 -0.52
C GLN A 531 -0.80 15.52 -1.03
N LYS A 532 0.37 15.93 -0.52
CA LYS A 532 1.00 17.21 -0.87
C LYS A 532 1.36 17.30 -2.36
N TRP A 533 1.75 16.17 -2.95
CA TRP A 533 2.24 16.09 -4.33
C TRP A 533 1.18 15.57 -5.31
N LYS A 534 -0.09 15.46 -4.91
CA LYS A 534 -1.16 14.91 -5.75
C LYS A 534 -1.28 15.59 -7.13
N SER A 535 -1.11 16.92 -7.20
CA SER A 535 -1.17 17.70 -8.44
C SER A 535 0.15 17.77 -9.21
N ALA A 536 1.27 17.38 -8.60
CA ALA A 536 2.62 17.46 -9.17
C ALA A 536 3.36 16.10 -9.13
N MET A 537 2.62 14.99 -9.05
CA MET A 537 3.20 13.66 -8.86
C MET A 537 4.08 13.23 -10.04
N SER A 538 3.72 13.68 -11.25
CA SER A 538 4.54 13.44 -12.45
C SER A 538 5.92 14.11 -12.31
N ASP A 539 5.96 15.39 -11.94
CA ASP A 539 7.22 16.14 -11.77
C ASP A 539 8.05 15.57 -10.62
N PHE A 540 7.38 15.16 -9.53
CA PHE A 540 8.04 14.48 -8.42
C PHE A 540 8.67 13.15 -8.85
N SER A 541 7.94 12.31 -9.62
CA SER A 541 8.46 11.07 -10.20
C SER A 541 9.67 11.35 -11.10
N VAL A 542 9.62 12.37 -11.95
CA VAL A 542 10.76 12.80 -12.80
C VAL A 542 11.98 13.11 -11.93
N MET A 543 11.82 13.95 -10.91
CA MET A 543 12.91 14.37 -10.03
C MET A 543 13.52 13.17 -9.27
N LEU A 544 12.69 12.24 -8.76
CA LEU A 544 13.18 11.02 -8.11
C LEU A 544 13.92 10.09 -9.08
N ARG A 545 13.44 9.94 -10.32
CA ARG A 545 14.14 9.12 -11.33
C ARG A 545 15.50 9.73 -11.69
N GLN A 546 15.56 11.04 -11.88
CA GLN A 546 16.83 11.76 -12.14
C GLN A 546 17.77 11.69 -10.95
N ALA A 547 17.25 11.76 -9.72
CA ALA A 547 18.04 11.59 -8.50
C ALA A 547 18.65 10.19 -8.43
N TYR A 548 17.88 9.13 -8.68
CA TYR A 548 18.40 7.76 -8.69
C TYR A 548 19.47 7.53 -9.78
N ASP A 549 19.28 8.11 -10.96
CA ASP A 549 20.24 7.98 -12.07
C ASP A 549 21.44 8.94 -11.91
N GLY A 550 21.34 9.96 -11.06
CA GLY A 550 22.38 10.99 -10.85
C GLY A 550 22.56 11.92 -12.05
N THR A 551 21.49 12.12 -12.83
CA THR A 551 21.50 12.96 -14.03
C THR A 551 21.25 14.42 -13.69
N SER A 552 21.38 15.31 -14.68
CA SER A 552 21.02 16.71 -14.52
C SER A 552 19.52 16.88 -14.27
N TYR A 553 19.19 17.95 -13.55
CA TYR A 553 17.83 18.42 -13.32
C TYR A 553 17.75 19.90 -13.69
N GLU A 554 16.88 20.21 -14.65
CA GLU A 554 16.65 21.56 -15.16
C GLU A 554 15.19 21.93 -14.94
N ARG A 555 14.97 23.12 -14.40
CA ARG A 555 13.64 23.68 -14.23
C ARG A 555 13.67 25.17 -14.56
N GLU A 556 13.05 25.49 -15.68
CA GLU A 556 12.78 26.88 -16.07
C GLU A 556 11.52 27.39 -15.37
N ALA A 557 11.65 28.56 -14.75
CA ALA A 557 10.55 29.28 -14.16
C ALA A 557 9.74 29.99 -15.25
N ARG A 558 8.39 29.93 -15.14
CA ARG A 558 7.48 30.60 -16.09
C ARG A 558 7.35 32.11 -15.86
N SER A 559 7.79 32.62 -14.71
CA SER A 559 7.72 34.04 -14.34
C SER A 559 9.11 34.62 -14.14
N ALA A 560 9.29 35.89 -14.52
CA ALA A 560 10.56 36.61 -14.36
C ALA A 560 11.08 36.65 -12.91
N ASP A 561 10.16 36.60 -11.93
CA ASP A 561 10.50 36.66 -10.50
C ASP A 561 10.78 35.29 -9.86
N ALA A 562 10.65 34.18 -10.61
CA ALA A 562 10.88 32.84 -10.07
C ALA A 562 12.24 32.29 -10.50
N VAL A 563 12.89 31.57 -9.59
CA VAL A 563 14.26 31.09 -9.76
C VAL A 563 14.32 29.90 -10.71
N ASN A 564 15.13 30.04 -11.76
CA ASN A 564 15.55 28.91 -12.60
C ASN A 564 16.49 28.02 -11.79
N VAL A 565 16.25 26.71 -11.83
CA VAL A 565 17.08 25.73 -11.14
C VAL A 565 17.82 24.89 -12.17
N HIS A 566 19.14 24.88 -12.09
CA HIS A 566 20.02 24.04 -12.88
C HIS A 566 20.93 23.25 -11.95
N ILE A 567 20.83 21.93 -12.00
CA ILE A 567 21.61 21.01 -11.19
C ILE A 567 22.29 20.02 -12.13
N ASP A 568 23.62 20.05 -12.21
CA ASP A 568 24.39 19.18 -13.11
C ASP A 568 24.24 17.69 -12.78
N ARG A 569 24.23 17.37 -11.48
CA ARG A 569 24.03 16.02 -10.96
C ARG A 569 23.11 16.06 -9.76
N LEU A 570 21.91 15.52 -9.92
CA LEU A 570 20.95 15.47 -8.82
C LEU A 570 21.34 14.36 -7.82
N LEU A 571 22.00 14.75 -6.74
CA LEU A 571 22.44 13.87 -5.66
C LEU A 571 21.45 13.93 -4.50
N TRP A 572 20.44 13.05 -4.54
CA TRP A 572 19.37 13.07 -3.55
C TRP A 572 18.90 11.66 -3.20
N ASN A 573 19.00 11.33 -1.91
CA ASN A 573 18.58 10.05 -1.36
C ASN A 573 17.28 10.21 -0.57
N VAL A 574 16.35 9.28 -0.75
CA VAL A 574 14.99 9.40 -0.19
C VAL A 574 14.57 8.11 0.49
N VAL A 575 14.10 8.23 1.73
CA VAL A 575 13.50 7.15 2.51
C VAL A 575 12.10 7.56 2.91
N MET A 576 11.11 6.73 2.56
CA MET A 576 9.71 6.93 2.90
C MET A 576 9.21 5.74 3.70
N CYS A 577 8.54 5.96 4.81
CA CYS A 577 7.82 4.92 5.54
C CYS A 577 6.32 5.16 5.40
N GLY A 578 5.52 4.11 5.27
CA GLY A 578 4.07 4.25 5.18
C GLY A 578 3.35 2.95 4.89
N THR A 579 2.03 3.04 4.70
CA THR A 579 1.19 1.89 4.38
C THR A 579 1.39 1.42 2.94
N PRO A 580 1.09 0.15 2.61
CA PRO A 580 1.02 -0.30 1.23
C PRO A 580 0.17 0.61 0.33
N ASP A 581 -0.95 1.14 0.83
CA ASP A 581 -1.82 2.04 0.07
C ASP A 581 -1.15 3.38 -0.26
N ALA A 582 -0.39 3.93 0.67
CA ALA A 582 0.41 5.13 0.44
C ALA A 582 1.49 4.90 -0.63
N LEU A 583 2.14 3.72 -0.62
CA LEU A 583 3.11 3.32 -1.66
C LEU A 583 2.48 3.39 -3.05
N TYR A 584 1.26 2.88 -3.23
CA TYR A 584 0.60 2.88 -4.54
C TYR A 584 0.14 4.27 -5.00
N ARG A 585 -0.07 5.20 -4.08
CA ARG A 585 -0.32 6.61 -4.42
C ARG A 585 0.95 7.33 -4.87
N VAL A 586 2.09 7.01 -4.26
CA VAL A 586 3.40 7.56 -4.62
C VAL A 586 3.92 6.95 -5.95
N VAL A 587 3.78 5.63 -6.11
CA VAL A 587 4.14 4.88 -7.31
C VAL A 587 2.86 4.59 -8.10
N ASN A 588 2.31 5.63 -8.73
CA ASN A 588 1.03 5.54 -9.44
C ASN A 588 1.15 5.17 -10.93
N ASN A 589 2.36 5.24 -11.51
CA ASN A 589 2.65 4.84 -12.88
C ASN A 589 3.67 3.69 -12.89
N TYR A 590 3.35 2.61 -13.62
CA TYR A 590 4.17 1.39 -13.69
C TYR A 590 5.00 1.29 -14.98
N THR A 591 4.94 2.30 -15.84
CA THR A 591 5.60 2.33 -17.16
C THR A 591 6.64 3.44 -17.28
N ASP A 592 6.65 4.42 -16.37
CA ASP A 592 7.59 5.56 -16.35
C ASP A 592 9.01 5.22 -15.83
N GLY A 593 9.17 3.99 -15.32
CA GLY A 593 10.40 3.46 -14.77
C GLY A 593 10.71 3.89 -13.34
N PHE A 594 9.84 4.64 -12.64
CA PHE A 594 10.05 4.99 -11.23
C PHE A 594 9.90 3.77 -10.33
N GLN A 595 8.88 2.93 -10.58
CA GLN A 595 8.66 1.68 -9.85
C GLN A 595 9.93 0.81 -9.76
N SER A 596 10.72 0.76 -10.84
CA SER A 596 11.95 -0.06 -10.87
C SER A 596 13.14 0.58 -10.13
N ARG A 597 13.07 1.86 -9.78
CA ARG A 597 14.15 2.64 -9.13
C ARG A 597 13.94 2.82 -7.62
N ILE A 598 12.85 2.30 -7.07
CA ILE A 598 12.53 2.34 -5.65
C ILE A 598 12.69 0.95 -5.04
N VAL A 599 13.48 0.84 -3.97
CA VAL A 599 13.55 -0.38 -3.16
C VAL A 599 12.36 -0.40 -2.22
N VAL A 600 11.63 -1.52 -2.17
CA VAL A 600 10.54 -1.69 -1.19
C VAL A 600 10.93 -2.76 -0.19
N ALA A 601 10.83 -2.44 1.11
CA ALA A 601 10.92 -3.40 2.20
C ALA A 601 9.57 -3.49 2.93
N ARG A 602 9.29 -4.65 3.51
CA ARG A 602 8.04 -4.94 4.23
C ARG A 602 8.34 -5.15 5.72
N THR A 603 7.57 -4.50 6.59
CA THR A 603 7.55 -4.83 8.02
C THR A 603 6.75 -6.12 8.27
N PRO A 604 7.04 -6.89 9.34
CA PRO A 604 6.30 -8.10 9.66
C PRO A 604 4.82 -7.81 9.93
N ASP A 605 3.95 -8.79 9.67
CA ASP A 605 2.58 -8.73 10.16
C ASP A 605 2.58 -9.11 11.64
N ASN A 606 2.41 -8.11 12.50
CA ASN A 606 2.41 -8.27 13.94
C ASN A 606 1.02 -8.12 14.57
N THR A 607 -0.05 -8.23 13.77
CA THR A 607 -1.44 -7.96 14.19
C THR A 607 -1.84 -8.75 15.45
N PHE A 608 -1.35 -9.98 15.59
CA PHE A 608 -1.64 -10.87 16.71
C PHE A 608 -0.41 -11.23 17.54
N THR A 609 0.73 -10.59 17.29
CA THR A 609 1.96 -10.87 18.04
C THR A 609 1.82 -10.27 19.45
N PRO A 610 2.09 -11.05 20.52
CA PRO A 610 2.06 -10.51 21.87
C PRO A 610 3.11 -9.41 22.06
N LEU A 611 2.75 -8.37 22.82
CA LEU A 611 3.71 -7.34 23.21
C LEU A 611 4.77 -7.97 24.12
N THR A 612 6.03 -7.93 23.69
CA THR A 612 7.14 -8.47 24.47
C THR A 612 7.62 -7.46 25.51
N ASP A 613 7.94 -7.91 26.71
CA ASP A 613 8.51 -7.07 27.78
C ASP A 613 9.89 -6.48 27.39
N ASN A 614 10.63 -7.19 26.53
CA ASN A 614 11.94 -6.77 26.03
C ASN A 614 11.80 -6.05 24.68
N LEU A 615 11.29 -4.82 24.71
CA LEU A 615 11.26 -3.98 23.52
C LEU A 615 12.68 -3.70 23.02
N PHE A 616 12.89 -3.86 21.71
CA PHE A 616 14.14 -3.45 21.08
C PHE A 616 14.23 -1.92 21.12
N VAL A 617 15.21 -1.42 21.86
CA VAL A 617 15.47 0.00 22.02
C VAL A 617 16.93 0.28 21.67
N LEU A 618 17.14 1.39 20.96
CA LEU A 618 18.46 1.90 20.67
C LEU A 618 19.22 2.24 21.97
N THR A 619 20.27 1.49 22.25
CA THR A 619 21.11 1.69 23.44
C THR A 619 22.17 2.77 23.22
N PRO A 620 22.68 3.42 24.29
CA PRO A 620 23.76 4.41 24.17
C PRO A 620 25.03 3.87 23.49
N ARG A 621 25.35 2.59 23.71
CA ARG A 621 26.49 1.92 23.06
C ARG A 621 26.26 1.76 21.56
N GLN A 622 25.07 1.29 21.15
CA GLN A 622 24.71 1.20 19.72
C GLN A 622 24.73 2.59 19.06
N GLN A 623 24.20 3.60 19.75
CA GLN A 623 24.22 4.99 19.29
C GLN A 623 25.66 5.48 19.06
N SER A 624 26.55 5.31 20.03
CA SER A 624 27.97 5.69 19.91
C SER A 624 28.66 4.96 18.74
N ASN A 625 28.43 3.66 18.61
CA ASN A 625 28.98 2.87 17.51
C ASN A 625 28.51 3.36 16.13
N ILE A 626 27.23 3.74 15.99
CA ILE A 626 26.67 4.28 14.75
C ILE A 626 27.30 5.65 14.46
N LEU A 627 27.40 6.53 15.45
CA LEU A 627 27.99 7.86 15.30
C LEU A 627 29.44 7.79 14.80
N GLN A 628 30.26 6.91 15.38
CA GLN A 628 31.65 6.74 14.94
C GLN A 628 31.75 6.34 13.47
N ILE A 629 30.88 5.44 13.00
CA ILE A 629 30.88 5.04 11.58
C ILE A 629 30.37 6.19 10.71
N ALA A 630 29.25 6.83 11.10
CA ALA A 630 28.66 7.95 10.38
C ALA A 630 29.66 9.11 10.19
N HIS A 631 30.47 9.38 11.21
CA HIS A 631 31.48 10.44 11.23
C HIS A 631 32.61 10.21 10.20
N LEU A 632 33.05 8.96 10.00
CA LEU A 632 34.15 8.65 9.08
C LEU A 632 33.74 8.59 7.61
N LEU A 633 32.47 8.28 7.30
CA LEU A 633 31.99 8.12 5.92
C LEU A 633 32.22 9.35 5.02
N PRO A 634 31.99 10.60 5.47
CA PRO A 634 32.26 11.80 4.68
C PRO A 634 33.72 12.00 4.27
N MET A 635 34.67 11.37 4.97
CA MET A 635 36.10 11.49 4.68
C MET A 635 36.55 10.55 3.54
N MET A 636 35.70 9.61 3.13
CA MET A 636 35.98 8.69 2.04
C MET A 636 35.58 9.31 0.70
N ALA A 637 36.55 9.53 -0.18
CA ALA A 637 36.30 10.09 -1.50
C ALA A 637 37.06 9.35 -2.62
N GLY A 638 36.44 9.29 -3.79
CA GLY A 638 37.04 8.78 -5.02
C GLY A 638 36.26 7.65 -5.68
N GLU A 639 36.75 7.25 -6.85
CA GLU A 639 36.13 6.24 -7.71
C GLU A 639 36.81 4.87 -7.51
N VAL A 640 36.02 3.80 -7.38
CA VAL A 640 36.54 2.44 -7.16
C VAL A 640 35.82 1.41 -8.02
N GLU A 641 36.56 0.41 -8.49
CA GLU A 641 36.01 -0.77 -9.13
C GLU A 641 35.95 -1.93 -8.13
N LEU A 642 34.81 -2.62 -8.09
CA LEU A 642 34.56 -3.74 -7.20
C LEU A 642 34.35 -5.00 -8.06
N PRO A 643 35.43 -5.61 -8.59
CA PRO A 643 35.32 -6.64 -9.63
C PRO A 643 34.59 -7.90 -9.16
N LYS A 644 34.74 -8.30 -7.89
CA LYS A 644 34.05 -9.48 -7.36
C LYS A 644 32.57 -9.18 -7.11
N LEU A 645 32.22 -7.96 -6.69
CA LEU A 645 30.83 -7.53 -6.57
C LEU A 645 30.15 -7.42 -7.94
N GLU A 646 30.83 -6.87 -8.95
CA GLU A 646 30.34 -6.82 -10.33
C GLU A 646 30.12 -8.23 -10.89
N ALA A 647 31.08 -9.15 -10.68
CA ALA A 647 30.93 -10.55 -11.08
C ALA A 647 29.73 -11.21 -10.38
N LYS A 648 29.56 -10.98 -9.07
CA LYS A 648 28.43 -11.51 -8.29
C LYS A 648 27.08 -10.97 -8.80
N GLY A 649 27.01 -9.68 -9.12
CA GLY A 649 25.82 -9.07 -9.71
C GLY A 649 25.47 -9.64 -11.08
N ARG A 650 26.47 -9.89 -11.93
CA ARG A 650 26.28 -10.51 -13.25
C ARG A 650 25.83 -11.95 -13.17
N GLU A 651 26.41 -12.73 -12.25
CA GLU A 651 25.97 -14.10 -11.94
C GLU A 651 24.48 -14.10 -11.56
N TRP A 652 24.08 -13.23 -10.63
CA TRP A 652 22.69 -13.12 -10.21
C TRP A 652 21.75 -12.71 -11.36
N LEU A 653 22.15 -11.73 -12.18
CA LEU A 653 21.38 -11.31 -13.36
C LEU A 653 21.15 -12.46 -14.33
N GLU A 654 22.18 -13.26 -14.60
CA GLU A 654 22.11 -14.39 -15.51
C GLU A 654 21.26 -15.51 -14.93
N GLN A 655 21.40 -15.79 -13.63
CA GLN A 655 20.54 -16.75 -12.93
C GLN A 655 19.06 -16.38 -13.08
N ILE A 656 18.68 -15.13 -12.79
CA ILE A 656 17.29 -14.67 -12.93
C ILE A 656 16.87 -14.67 -14.41
N ARG A 657 17.76 -14.38 -15.36
CA ARG A 657 17.44 -14.46 -16.79
C ARG A 657 17.07 -15.88 -17.21
N LEU A 658 17.89 -16.86 -16.84
CA LEU A 658 17.65 -18.27 -17.18
C LEU A 658 16.37 -18.81 -16.52
N GLU A 659 16.12 -18.44 -15.26
CA GLU A 659 14.88 -18.76 -14.54
C GLU A 659 13.65 -18.18 -15.27
N THR A 660 13.65 -16.86 -15.50
CA THR A 660 12.51 -16.17 -16.12
C THR A 660 12.28 -16.52 -17.58
N MET A 661 13.30 -16.98 -18.30
CA MET A 661 13.14 -17.49 -19.67
C MET A 661 12.43 -18.84 -19.72
N LYS A 662 12.62 -19.70 -18.71
CA LYS A 662 11.92 -20.99 -18.64
C LYS A 662 10.42 -20.79 -18.41
N ASP A 663 10.08 -19.78 -17.60
CA ASP A 663 8.70 -19.52 -17.16
C ASP A 663 7.97 -18.43 -17.96
N ASP A 664 8.61 -17.85 -18.99
CA ASP A 664 8.17 -16.62 -19.70
C ASP A 664 7.75 -15.46 -18.76
N ASP A 665 8.39 -15.35 -17.59
CA ASP A 665 8.07 -14.31 -16.60
C ASP A 665 8.73 -12.97 -16.96
N LYS A 666 8.09 -12.25 -17.89
CA LYS A 666 8.56 -10.95 -18.39
C LYS A 666 8.66 -9.87 -17.31
N VAL A 667 7.82 -9.94 -16.27
CA VAL A 667 7.83 -8.95 -15.19
C VAL A 667 9.07 -9.13 -14.33
N LYS A 668 9.30 -10.35 -13.82
CA LYS A 668 10.50 -10.69 -13.05
C LYS A 668 11.76 -10.47 -13.87
N ALA A 669 11.74 -10.80 -15.16
CA ALA A 669 12.83 -10.57 -16.08
C ALA A 669 13.23 -9.08 -16.20
N ARG A 670 12.25 -8.16 -16.18
CA ARG A 670 12.51 -6.72 -16.26
C ARG A 670 13.02 -6.15 -14.94
N GLN A 671 12.48 -6.60 -13.80
CA GLN A 671 12.87 -6.09 -12.47
C GLN A 671 14.37 -6.30 -12.18
N ARG A 672 14.97 -7.41 -12.66
CA ARG A 672 16.37 -7.76 -12.37
C ARG A 672 17.36 -6.64 -12.75
N PHE A 673 17.10 -5.90 -13.83
CA PHE A 673 18.03 -4.90 -14.36
C PHE A 673 18.21 -3.66 -13.49
N ARG A 674 17.28 -3.38 -12.57
CA ARG A 674 17.43 -2.27 -11.61
C ARG A 674 17.70 -2.76 -10.20
N ILE A 675 17.26 -3.96 -9.84
CA ILE A 675 17.60 -4.58 -8.55
C ILE A 675 19.11 -4.82 -8.43
N CYS A 676 19.77 -5.30 -9.49
CA CYS A 676 21.21 -5.56 -9.43
C CYS A 676 22.03 -4.28 -9.14
N PRO A 677 21.95 -3.18 -9.93
CA PRO A 677 22.62 -1.92 -9.61
C PRO A 677 22.30 -1.38 -8.21
N THR A 678 21.03 -1.47 -7.80
CA THR A 678 20.59 -0.98 -6.48
C THR A 678 21.21 -1.80 -5.34
N THR A 679 21.23 -3.12 -5.49
CA THR A 679 21.87 -4.03 -4.54
C THR A 679 23.39 -3.80 -4.50
N MET A 680 24.03 -3.54 -5.64
CA MET A 680 25.46 -3.19 -5.67
C MET A 680 25.76 -1.90 -4.88
N ARG A 681 24.91 -0.87 -4.99
CA ARG A 681 25.03 0.36 -4.18
C ARG A 681 24.84 0.09 -2.70
N MET A 682 23.84 -0.71 -2.31
CA MET A 682 23.64 -1.11 -0.91
C MET A 682 24.81 -1.94 -0.36
N MET A 683 25.36 -2.85 -1.16
CA MET A 683 26.56 -3.62 -0.80
C MET A 683 27.78 -2.72 -0.60
N ALA A 684 27.95 -1.70 -1.44
CA ALA A 684 29.00 -0.70 -1.23
C ALA A 684 28.81 0.06 0.08
N CYS A 685 27.58 0.50 0.41
CA CYS A 685 27.29 1.11 1.72
C CYS A 685 27.70 0.21 2.89
N ILE A 686 27.32 -1.07 2.86
CA ILE A 686 27.68 -2.05 3.90
C ILE A 686 29.20 -2.26 3.98
N MET A 687 29.88 -2.41 2.84
CA MET A 687 31.33 -2.60 2.82
C MET A 687 32.10 -1.34 3.27
N LEU A 688 31.59 -0.14 3.02
CA LEU A 688 32.15 1.11 3.56
C LEU A 688 32.08 1.13 5.08
N CYS A 689 30.94 0.73 5.67
CA CYS A 689 30.85 0.56 7.12
C CYS A 689 31.86 -0.47 7.65
N LYS A 690 32.14 -1.54 6.88
CA LYS A 690 33.16 -2.53 7.26
C LYS A 690 34.58 -1.97 7.19
N VAL A 691 34.87 -1.10 6.22
CA VAL A 691 36.15 -0.38 6.15
C VAL A 691 36.32 0.54 7.37
N ALA A 692 35.30 1.34 7.68
CA ALA A 692 35.30 2.22 8.86
C ALA A 692 35.47 1.42 10.17
N GLU A 693 34.71 0.33 10.35
CA GLU A 693 34.86 -0.58 11.50
C GLU A 693 36.31 -1.10 11.61
N SER A 694 36.93 -1.47 10.49
CA SER A 694 38.30 -2.01 10.48
C SER A 694 39.35 -0.96 10.82
N LEU A 695 39.13 0.32 10.46
CA LEU A 695 40.01 1.42 10.84
C LEU A 695 39.88 1.72 12.33
N ILE A 696 38.65 1.85 12.83
CA ILE A 696 38.37 2.10 14.25
C ILE A 696 38.96 0.98 15.13
N GLN A 697 38.79 -0.28 14.75
CA GLN A 697 39.32 -1.42 15.52
C GLN A 697 40.85 -1.47 15.56
N LYS A 698 41.54 -0.93 14.54
CA LYS A 698 43.01 -0.98 14.46
C LYS A 698 43.68 0.24 15.08
N LEU A 699 43.09 1.42 14.92
CA LEU A 699 43.73 2.70 15.23
C LEU A 699 43.02 3.46 16.37
N GLY A 700 41.75 3.13 16.66
CA GLY A 700 40.86 4.01 17.43
C GLY A 700 40.12 5.00 16.52
N ALA A 701 39.07 5.63 17.03
CA ALA A 701 38.20 6.50 16.23
C ALA A 701 38.88 7.80 15.78
N GLU A 702 39.57 8.49 16.70
CA GLU A 702 40.27 9.77 16.42
C GLU A 702 41.43 9.58 15.43
N GLU A 703 42.25 8.54 15.63
CA GLU A 703 43.36 8.26 14.73
C GLU A 703 42.88 7.77 13.36
N ALA A 704 41.77 7.02 13.30
CA ALA A 704 41.13 6.65 12.03
C ALA A 704 40.65 7.88 11.23
N GLU A 705 40.09 8.88 11.92
CA GLU A 705 39.70 10.16 11.33
C GLU A 705 40.93 10.90 10.77
N THR A 706 41.97 11.10 11.57
CA THR A 706 43.21 11.77 11.15
C THR A 706 43.80 11.08 9.92
N ARG A 707 43.86 9.74 9.95
CA ARG A 707 44.40 8.95 8.84
C ARG A 707 43.60 9.08 7.55
N LEU A 708 42.27 9.14 7.63
CA LEU A 708 41.41 9.34 6.46
C LEU A 708 41.48 10.76 5.91
N LYS A 709 41.66 11.78 6.78
CA LYS A 709 41.89 13.16 6.35
C LYS A 709 43.22 13.31 5.61
N GLU A 710 44.27 12.68 6.09
CA GLU A 710 45.59 12.68 5.44
C GLU A 710 45.60 11.89 4.13
N ASN A 711 44.90 10.74 4.08
CA ASN A 711 44.80 9.92 2.89
C ASN A 711 43.33 9.52 2.58
N PRO A 712 42.57 10.39 1.89
CA PRO A 712 41.19 10.13 1.51
C PRO A 712 40.99 8.96 0.55
N LEU A 713 42.06 8.38 -0.01
CA LEU A 713 42.01 7.23 -0.92
C LEU A 713 42.28 5.90 -0.22
N LEU A 714 42.69 5.91 1.06
CA LEU A 714 43.04 4.71 1.84
C LEU A 714 41.93 3.66 1.82
N TRP A 715 40.66 4.09 1.87
CA TRP A 715 39.51 3.22 1.87
C TRP A 715 39.38 2.37 0.58
N LYS A 716 39.92 2.83 -0.56
CA LYS A 716 39.77 2.14 -1.86
C LYS A 716 40.41 0.77 -1.87
N GLU A 717 41.63 0.65 -1.37
CA GLU A 717 42.30 -0.64 -1.25
C GLU A 717 41.62 -1.53 -0.21
N MET A 718 41.13 -0.92 0.87
CA MET A 718 40.46 -1.64 1.95
C MET A 718 39.12 -2.21 1.51
N ILE A 719 38.30 -1.45 0.79
CA ILE A 719 36.97 -1.91 0.33
C ILE A 719 37.11 -3.05 -0.69
N VAL A 720 38.14 -3.03 -1.54
CA VAL A 720 38.42 -4.13 -2.46
C VAL A 720 38.70 -5.42 -1.70
N LYS A 721 39.44 -5.34 -0.58
CA LYS A 721 39.70 -6.47 0.33
C LYS A 721 38.45 -6.95 1.08
N MET A 722 37.42 -6.11 1.22
CA MET A 722 36.16 -6.48 1.90
C MET A 722 35.25 -7.39 1.05
N GLN A 723 35.54 -7.57 -0.25
CA GLN A 723 34.82 -8.49 -1.15
C GLN A 723 35.14 -9.97 -0.85
N THR A 724 34.90 -10.39 0.39
CA THR A 724 35.02 -11.77 0.85
C THR A 724 33.78 -12.58 0.45
N PRO A 725 33.86 -13.92 0.30
CA PRO A 725 32.69 -14.73 -0.02
C PRO A 725 31.54 -14.56 0.96
N SER A 726 31.84 -14.46 2.26
CA SER A 726 30.83 -14.20 3.30
C SER A 726 30.20 -12.82 3.21
N MET A 727 30.95 -11.77 2.84
CA MET A 727 30.35 -10.45 2.62
C MET A 727 29.48 -10.46 1.36
N LEU A 728 29.96 -11.07 0.27
CA LEU A 728 29.24 -11.12 -1.00
C LEU A 728 27.98 -11.99 -0.94
N SER A 729 27.85 -12.92 0.03
CA SER A 729 26.60 -13.67 0.22
C SER A 729 25.43 -12.77 0.65
N ALA A 730 25.69 -11.60 1.27
CA ALA A 730 24.66 -10.60 1.54
C ALA A 730 24.01 -10.07 0.26
N PHE A 731 24.73 -10.08 -0.87
CA PHE A 731 24.18 -9.64 -2.16
C PHE A 731 22.96 -10.48 -2.53
N ASP A 732 23.05 -11.81 -2.42
CA ASP A 732 21.95 -12.70 -2.78
C ASP A 732 20.74 -12.48 -1.87
N VAL A 733 20.97 -12.32 -0.57
CA VAL A 733 19.91 -12.05 0.43
C VAL A 733 19.18 -10.75 0.09
N LEU A 734 19.93 -9.67 -0.15
CA LEU A 734 19.36 -8.36 -0.45
C LEU A 734 18.66 -8.35 -1.81
N ALA A 735 19.29 -8.87 -2.87
CA ALA A 735 18.73 -8.86 -4.21
C ALA A 735 17.45 -9.72 -4.30
N ASN A 736 17.42 -10.88 -3.65
CA ASN A 736 16.24 -11.74 -3.62
C ASN A 736 15.11 -11.10 -2.81
N TYR A 737 15.41 -10.54 -1.64
CA TYR A 737 14.43 -9.80 -0.84
C TYR A 737 13.82 -8.62 -1.62
N GLN A 738 14.65 -7.87 -2.34
CA GLN A 738 14.19 -6.76 -3.19
C GLN A 738 13.29 -7.26 -4.34
N LEU A 739 13.69 -8.34 -5.01
CA LEU A 739 12.92 -8.93 -6.11
C LEU A 739 11.56 -9.45 -5.64
N GLU A 740 11.52 -10.17 -4.53
CA GLU A 740 10.28 -10.69 -3.95
C GLU A 740 9.34 -9.56 -3.53
N ASN A 741 9.84 -8.52 -2.86
CA ASN A 741 8.99 -7.37 -2.51
C ASN A 741 8.50 -6.61 -3.73
N ALA A 742 9.35 -6.39 -4.74
CA ALA A 742 8.92 -5.74 -5.98
C ALA A 742 7.78 -6.52 -6.66
N LEU A 743 7.88 -7.85 -6.70
CA LEU A 743 6.80 -8.69 -7.23
C LEU A 743 5.57 -8.70 -6.31
N TYR A 744 5.76 -8.78 -4.99
CA TYR A 744 4.67 -8.77 -4.02
C TYR A 744 3.77 -7.54 -4.14
N PHE A 745 4.37 -6.35 -4.29
CA PHE A 745 3.62 -5.09 -4.35
C PHE A 745 3.16 -4.72 -5.76
N PHE A 746 3.94 -5.04 -6.80
CA PHE A 746 3.71 -4.48 -8.13
C PHE A 746 3.37 -5.49 -9.24
N ARG A 747 3.54 -6.81 -9.04
CA ARG A 747 3.38 -7.79 -10.14
C ARG A 747 2.06 -7.64 -10.89
N SER A 748 0.94 -7.77 -10.19
CA SER A 748 -0.39 -7.70 -10.81
C SER A 748 -0.66 -6.34 -11.47
N ARG A 749 -0.11 -5.26 -10.91
CA ARG A 749 -0.27 -3.91 -11.46
C ARG A 749 0.57 -3.67 -12.70
N ILE A 750 1.77 -4.22 -12.74
CA ILE A 750 2.66 -4.18 -13.90
C ILE A 750 2.04 -5.01 -15.04
N GLU A 751 1.54 -6.21 -14.74
CA GLU A 751 0.84 -7.06 -15.72
C GLU A 751 -0.42 -6.36 -16.26
N ALA A 752 -1.21 -5.74 -15.39
CA ALA A 752 -2.37 -4.93 -15.79
C ALA A 752 -1.98 -3.71 -16.64
N ALA A 753 -0.90 -3.02 -16.28
CA ALA A 753 -0.40 -1.88 -17.05
C ALA A 753 0.10 -2.31 -18.43
N PHE A 754 0.82 -3.43 -18.53
CA PHE A 754 1.29 -3.96 -19.82
C PHE A 754 0.17 -4.53 -20.69
N SER A 755 -0.89 -5.07 -20.09
CA SER A 755 -2.07 -5.53 -20.83
C SER A 755 -3.08 -4.41 -21.15
N SER A 756 -2.85 -3.20 -20.65
CA SER A 756 -3.70 -2.05 -20.95
C SER A 756 -3.62 -1.67 -22.44
N LYS A 757 -4.76 -1.24 -23.00
CA LYS A 757 -4.86 -0.80 -24.40
C LYS A 757 -3.93 0.38 -24.73
N ASP A 758 -3.57 1.17 -23.72
CA ASP A 758 -2.71 2.34 -23.86
C ASP A 758 -1.22 1.94 -23.99
N TYR A 759 -0.82 0.80 -23.41
CA TYR A 759 0.57 0.31 -23.48
C TYR A 759 0.80 -0.68 -24.62
N CYS A 760 -0.16 -1.58 -24.88
CA CYS A 760 -0.19 -2.40 -26.10
C CYS A 760 -0.60 -1.53 -27.29
N GLY A 761 0.25 -0.56 -27.66
CA GLY A 761 0.00 0.38 -28.73
C GLY A 761 -0.56 -0.34 -29.95
N GLN A 762 -1.78 0.04 -30.35
CA GLN A 762 -2.60 -0.56 -31.42
C GLN A 762 -2.01 -1.82 -32.07
N ALA A 763 -1.90 -2.91 -31.31
CA ALA A 763 -1.95 -4.22 -31.94
C ALA A 763 -3.32 -4.24 -32.62
N PRO A 764 -3.43 -4.60 -33.92
CA PRO A 764 -4.72 -4.68 -34.58
C PRO A 764 -5.52 -5.72 -33.81
N ALA A 765 -6.37 -5.25 -32.90
CA ALA A 765 -7.15 -6.13 -32.06
C ALA A 765 -8.07 -6.88 -33.02
N ASP A 766 -7.81 -8.17 -33.21
CA ASP A 766 -8.77 -9.07 -33.81
C ASP A 766 -10.11 -8.83 -33.12
N ARG A 767 -11.09 -8.35 -33.88
CA ARG A 767 -12.38 -7.95 -33.33
C ARG A 767 -13.09 -9.18 -32.77
N ILE A 768 -13.13 -9.30 -31.45
CA ILE A 768 -13.77 -10.40 -30.72
C ILE A 768 -15.32 -10.36 -30.82
N ARG A 769 -15.93 -9.25 -31.28
CA ARG A 769 -17.38 -9.15 -31.56
C ARG A 769 -17.64 -8.78 -33.01
N ARG A 770 -18.25 -9.69 -33.77
CA ARG A 770 -18.76 -9.47 -35.13
C ARG A 770 -20.22 -8.98 -35.07
N GLY A 771 -20.48 -7.76 -35.54
CA GLY A 771 -21.82 -7.20 -35.70
C GLY A 771 -22.31 -7.25 -37.16
N ARG A 772 -23.55 -6.80 -37.40
CA ARG A 772 -24.14 -6.75 -38.75
C ARG A 772 -23.31 -5.94 -39.76
N ASN A 773 -22.57 -4.92 -39.29
CA ASN A 773 -21.65 -4.14 -40.13
C ASN A 773 -20.45 -4.99 -40.58
N ASP A 774 -19.91 -5.85 -39.73
CA ASP A 774 -18.78 -6.69 -40.10
C ASP A 774 -19.19 -7.74 -41.15
N THR A 775 -20.43 -8.27 -41.06
CA THR A 775 -20.99 -9.14 -42.10
C THR A 775 -21.19 -8.41 -43.44
N ILE A 776 -21.63 -7.14 -43.42
CA ILE A 776 -21.71 -6.32 -44.64
C ILE A 776 -20.32 -6.11 -45.22
N PHE A 777 -19.34 -5.80 -44.36
CA PHE A 777 -17.96 -5.62 -44.78
C PHE A 777 -17.41 -6.87 -45.47
N GLU A 778 -17.59 -8.06 -44.89
CA GLU A 778 -17.15 -9.34 -45.47
C GLU A 778 -17.75 -9.62 -46.86
N ARG A 779 -19.03 -9.30 -47.08
CA ARG A 779 -19.73 -9.55 -48.35
C ARG A 779 -19.39 -8.58 -49.49
N LEU A 780 -18.75 -7.45 -49.18
CA LEU A 780 -18.29 -6.53 -50.20
C LEU A 780 -16.99 -7.02 -50.82
N ASP A 781 -16.76 -6.75 -52.11
CA ASP A 781 -15.51 -7.09 -52.77
C ASP A 781 -14.33 -6.25 -52.23
N VAL A 782 -13.11 -6.60 -52.64
CA VAL A 782 -11.89 -5.85 -52.28
C VAL A 782 -11.99 -4.40 -52.75
N THR A 783 -12.68 -4.13 -53.86
CA THR A 783 -13.04 -2.79 -54.31
C THR A 783 -14.53 -2.75 -54.61
N PHE A 784 -15.24 -1.77 -54.05
CA PHE A 784 -16.70 -1.69 -54.14
C PHE A 784 -17.19 -0.24 -54.23
N THR A 785 -18.41 -0.05 -54.75
CA THR A 785 -19.08 1.26 -54.88
C THR A 785 -20.00 1.53 -53.69
N PHE A 786 -20.43 2.78 -53.54
CA PHE A 786 -21.42 3.15 -52.54
C PHE A 786 -22.74 2.35 -52.70
N GLU A 787 -23.20 2.17 -53.94
CA GLU A 787 -24.42 1.44 -54.26
C GLU A 787 -24.35 -0.03 -53.84
N GLN A 788 -23.19 -0.67 -54.05
CA GLN A 788 -22.95 -2.05 -53.59
C GLN A 788 -22.97 -2.14 -52.06
N ALA A 789 -22.37 -1.17 -51.36
CA ALA A 789 -22.44 -1.08 -49.90
C ALA A 789 -23.87 -0.86 -49.39
N GLN A 790 -24.68 -0.10 -50.13
CA GLN A 790 -26.09 0.14 -49.80
C GLN A 790 -26.94 -1.12 -50.01
N GLN A 791 -26.76 -1.83 -51.12
CA GLN A 791 -27.46 -3.09 -51.40
C GLN A 791 -27.17 -4.14 -50.32
N GLN A 792 -25.90 -4.33 -49.94
CA GLN A 792 -25.53 -5.27 -48.87
C GLN A 792 -26.05 -4.82 -47.49
N SER A 793 -26.09 -3.51 -47.25
CA SER A 793 -26.67 -2.98 -46.01
C SER A 793 -28.16 -3.26 -45.90
N VAL A 794 -28.92 -3.07 -46.98
CA VAL A 794 -30.35 -3.42 -47.05
C VAL A 794 -30.56 -4.92 -46.89
N ALA A 795 -29.73 -5.74 -47.53
CA ALA A 795 -29.82 -7.21 -47.43
C ALA A 795 -29.61 -7.74 -46.00
N ILE A 796 -28.73 -7.10 -45.20
CA ILE A 796 -28.38 -7.59 -43.85
C ILE A 796 -29.18 -6.89 -42.74
N LYS A 797 -29.54 -5.61 -42.91
CA LYS A 797 -30.23 -4.82 -41.88
C LYS A 797 -31.71 -4.55 -42.18
N GLY A 798 -32.20 -4.90 -43.37
CA GLY A 798 -33.59 -4.72 -43.80
C GLY A 798 -33.84 -3.44 -44.63
N ALA A 799 -35.04 -3.32 -45.20
CA ALA A 799 -35.43 -2.26 -46.13
C ALA A 799 -35.40 -0.82 -45.54
N ASN A 800 -35.35 -0.69 -44.21
CA ASN A 800 -35.37 0.61 -43.52
C ASN A 800 -34.00 1.30 -43.46
N VAL A 801 -32.96 0.76 -44.13
CA VAL A 801 -31.63 1.38 -44.15
C VAL A 801 -31.64 2.61 -45.03
N THR A 802 -31.39 3.77 -44.42
CA THR A 802 -31.25 5.04 -45.14
C THR A 802 -29.88 5.17 -45.78
N HIS A 803 -29.82 5.96 -46.86
CA HIS A 803 -28.57 6.29 -47.54
C HIS A 803 -27.55 6.97 -46.61
N GLU A 804 -28.03 7.75 -45.63
CA GLU A 804 -27.18 8.42 -44.65
C GLU A 804 -26.56 7.44 -43.63
N ALA A 805 -27.29 6.38 -43.26
CA ALA A 805 -26.76 5.33 -42.39
C ALA A 805 -25.58 4.57 -43.07
N VAL A 806 -25.66 4.37 -44.39
CA VAL A 806 -24.59 3.75 -45.18
C VAL A 806 -23.38 4.69 -45.31
N ARG A 807 -23.60 5.99 -45.55
CA ARG A 807 -22.52 7.00 -45.54
C ARG A 807 -21.79 7.03 -44.19
N GLN A 808 -22.54 7.04 -43.09
CA GLN A 808 -21.95 7.07 -41.76
C GLN A 808 -21.16 5.79 -41.45
N MET A 809 -21.64 4.63 -41.91
CA MET A 809 -20.91 3.37 -41.82
C MET A 809 -19.58 3.40 -42.58
N LEU A 810 -19.58 3.84 -43.85
CA LEU A 810 -18.37 3.95 -44.67
C LEU A 810 -17.38 4.99 -44.11
N LYS A 811 -17.89 6.12 -43.60
CA LYS A 811 -17.09 7.14 -42.91
C LYS A 811 -16.39 6.55 -41.67
N ASN A 812 -17.08 5.72 -40.91
CA ASN A 812 -16.52 5.04 -39.75
C ASN A 812 -15.45 4.00 -40.15
N TRP A 813 -15.68 3.22 -41.22
CA TRP A 813 -14.68 2.28 -41.73
C TRP A 813 -13.42 2.98 -42.24
N LYS A 814 -13.56 4.13 -42.92
CA LYS A 814 -12.41 4.96 -43.31
C LYS A 814 -11.65 5.46 -42.09
N ARG A 815 -12.34 5.98 -41.07
CA ARG A 815 -11.72 6.43 -39.81
C ARG A 815 -11.00 5.30 -39.07
N GLN A 816 -11.51 4.07 -39.18
CA GLN A 816 -10.92 2.87 -38.59
C GLN A 816 -9.78 2.27 -39.41
N GLY A 817 -9.44 2.84 -40.58
CA GLY A 817 -8.39 2.32 -41.46
C GLY A 817 -8.75 1.04 -42.20
N LEU A 818 -10.04 0.66 -42.26
CA LEU A 818 -10.49 -0.56 -42.93
C LEU A 818 -10.63 -0.39 -44.46
N ILE A 819 -10.88 0.83 -44.92
CA ILE A 819 -11.05 1.16 -46.34
C ILE A 819 -10.34 2.46 -46.70
N ASN A 820 -9.84 2.51 -47.93
CA ASN A 820 -9.38 3.72 -48.60
C ASN A 820 -10.37 4.14 -49.69
N ILE A 821 -10.41 5.44 -49.99
CA ILE A 821 -11.19 5.98 -51.12
C ILE A 821 -10.23 6.18 -52.28
N LEU A 822 -10.52 5.53 -53.40
CA LEU A 822 -9.76 5.65 -54.63
C LEU A 822 -10.08 6.98 -55.34
N PRO A 823 -9.20 7.46 -56.25
CA PRO A 823 -9.42 8.72 -56.97
C PRO A 823 -10.72 8.77 -57.79
N ASP A 824 -11.26 7.62 -58.19
CA ASP A 824 -12.51 7.45 -58.92
C ASP A 824 -13.76 7.32 -58.00
N SER A 825 -13.63 7.69 -56.73
CA SER A 825 -14.68 7.63 -55.71
C SER A 825 -15.18 6.22 -55.34
N ARG A 826 -14.46 5.16 -55.75
CA ARG A 826 -14.69 3.79 -55.23
C ARG A 826 -13.99 3.57 -53.90
N TYR A 827 -14.47 2.59 -53.14
CA TYR A 827 -13.88 2.19 -51.85
C TYR A 827 -13.05 0.92 -52.04
N GLN A 828 -11.86 0.88 -51.48
CA GLN A 828 -10.99 -0.29 -51.49
C GLN A 828 -10.72 -0.74 -50.05
N LYS A 829 -10.90 -2.03 -49.77
CA LYS A 829 -10.50 -2.63 -48.50
C LYS A 829 -8.98 -2.62 -48.37
N VAL A 830 -8.48 -2.22 -47.21
CA VAL A 830 -7.06 -2.28 -46.90
C VAL A 830 -6.74 -3.75 -46.56
N ALA A 831 -6.03 -4.46 -47.44
CA ALA A 831 -5.62 -5.83 -47.18
C ALA A 831 -4.65 -5.85 -46.00
N SER A 832 -4.88 -6.74 -45.04
CA SER A 832 -3.91 -7.08 -44.01
C SER A 832 -2.69 -7.71 -44.68
N THR A 833 -1.65 -6.90 -44.92
CA THR A 833 -0.29 -7.44 -45.02
C THR A 833 0.02 -8.08 -43.68
N VAL A 834 0.02 -9.41 -43.68
CA VAL A 834 0.44 -10.29 -42.58
C VAL A 834 1.83 -9.91 -42.10
#